data_AF-A0A090V3V3-F1
#
_entry.id   AF-A0A090V3V3-F1
#
_cell.length_a   1.000
_cell.length_b   1.000
_cell.length_c   1.000
_cell.angle_alpha   90.00
_cell.angle_beta   90.00
_cell.angle_gamma   90.00
#
_symmetry.space_group_name_H-M   'P 1'
#
loop_
_entity.id
_entity.type
_entity.pdbx_description
1 polymer ?
#
loop_
_entity_poly.entity_id
_entity_poly.type
_entity_poly.pdbx_seq_one_letter_code
_entity_poly.pdbx_strand_id
1 'polypeptide(L)'
;MHNRITVQLPVEGLLFWKLSGREAMSESFELTLTVLGTDARLDRSMLLGQPVTITIPTQNPLSPRYINGKITKAAVSAVELTGKRYAAYKLTVEPDLWRMKRDRNLRIFQGQTVPQIVNTLLDEFQVSVESRLTGSYRVWDYCVQYQESSFAFISRLMELEGIAYHFRHEADRHTLVLTDAAVQHQPFSGYEIIPYHVTPSGGSTDEEGIGQWALEDSVTPGLYSLDDYDFRKPNAWLLQAQQNAVSPQPGSIDVYDWPGRFVEHGHGEFYARIRQERWQVEHRQIHATATAMGIAPGYIFTLSDAPFFSDNGEYLTISATYEFVENRYASGSEDDTVHSTVFTVIPASVVFRPAQTAPWPRTYGPQTARVVGPEGESIWTDRYGRVKVKFHWDRLAKGDDTSSCWVRVSSAWAGQGYGGVQIPRVGDEVVVDFINGDPDRPIITGRVYNEASMPPWALPAAATQMGFMSRTKDGSPDNANVLRFEDRAGEEQVWIQAERNMDTLVKNDESHSVNGARSHYVRKNELHRVEANHTQAVKGESEILTGKGKLDAAVEQYVIASGTKLRLVSGESAIELNANGKINLIGKEFNVFVEGEGYITTGGKIHLNVSGTQPGTTAPGAGHKSDIEEAVRAHFTPPLTT
;
A
#
# COMPACT_ATOMS: atom_id res chain seq x y z
N MET A 1 -21.35 58.90 -15.85
CA MET A 1 -22.24 57.80 -15.43
C MET A 1 -21.76 56.40 -15.88
N HIS A 2 -20.51 56.21 -16.37
CA HIS A 2 -20.09 54.96 -17.04
C HIS A 2 -18.97 54.14 -16.34
N ASN A 3 -18.54 54.51 -15.13
CA ASN A 3 -17.41 53.85 -14.44
C ASN A 3 -17.78 53.28 -13.06
N ARG A 4 -18.93 52.61 -12.95
CA ARG A 4 -19.39 51.99 -11.69
C ARG A 4 -19.32 50.47 -11.78
N ILE A 5 -18.78 49.82 -10.74
CA ILE A 5 -18.85 48.36 -10.58
C ILE A 5 -20.32 47.93 -10.43
N THR A 6 -20.71 46.91 -11.19
CA THR A 6 -22.05 46.33 -11.16
C THR A 6 -21.99 44.85 -10.80
N VAL A 7 -23.13 44.30 -10.39
CA VAL A 7 -23.25 42.90 -9.99
C VAL A 7 -24.48 42.27 -10.61
N GLN A 8 -24.33 41.06 -11.12
CA GLN A 8 -25.39 40.20 -11.61
C GLN A 8 -25.61 39.08 -10.59
N LEU A 9 -26.84 38.95 -10.10
CA LEU A 9 -27.26 38.03 -9.05
C LEU A 9 -28.47 37.22 -9.54
N PRO A 10 -28.76 36.06 -8.92
CA PRO A 10 -29.95 35.26 -9.27
C PRO A 10 -31.28 35.94 -8.89
N VAL A 11 -31.21 37.07 -8.18
CA VAL A 11 -32.36 37.86 -7.73
C VAL A 11 -32.16 39.32 -8.14
N GLU A 12 -33.25 40.01 -8.43
CA GLU A 12 -33.22 41.42 -8.77
C GLU A 12 -33.27 42.33 -7.52
N GLY A 13 -32.96 43.61 -7.70
CA GLY A 13 -33.11 44.63 -6.66
C GLY A 13 -31.96 44.72 -5.63
N LEU A 14 -30.88 43.96 -5.83
CA LEU A 14 -29.64 44.08 -5.06
C LEU A 14 -28.58 44.83 -5.86
N LEU A 15 -27.96 45.83 -5.25
CA LEU A 15 -27.02 46.75 -5.88
C LEU A 15 -25.62 46.60 -5.30
N PHE A 16 -24.58 46.64 -6.13
CA PHE A 16 -23.19 46.58 -5.65
C PHE A 16 -22.88 47.73 -4.69
N TRP A 17 -22.19 47.41 -3.59
CA TRP A 17 -21.65 48.40 -2.65
C TRP A 17 -20.16 48.18 -2.37
N LYS A 18 -19.76 46.97 -1.96
CA LYS A 18 -18.36 46.67 -1.62
C LYS A 18 -17.91 45.31 -2.12
N LEU A 19 -16.67 45.19 -2.56
CA LEU A 19 -15.96 43.93 -2.73
C LEU A 19 -14.66 44.00 -1.93
N SER A 20 -14.42 42.99 -1.10
CA SER A 20 -13.13 42.80 -0.46
C SER A 20 -12.73 41.34 -0.39
N GLY A 21 -11.44 41.06 -0.46
CA GLY A 21 -10.93 39.69 -0.39
C GLY A 21 -9.65 39.52 -1.20
N ARG A 22 -9.07 38.32 -1.11
CA ARG A 22 -7.78 38.00 -1.72
C ARG A 22 -7.93 36.89 -2.75
N GLU A 23 -7.30 37.08 -3.90
CA GLU A 23 -7.02 36.05 -4.88
C GLU A 23 -5.51 35.83 -4.94
N ALA A 24 -5.07 34.59 -5.15
CA ALA A 24 -3.67 34.27 -5.33
C ALA A 24 -3.47 33.05 -6.23
N MET A 25 -2.30 32.99 -6.86
CA MET A 25 -1.84 31.81 -7.58
C MET A 25 -1.82 30.60 -6.64
N SER A 26 -2.36 29.49 -7.12
CA SER A 26 -2.50 28.21 -6.43
C SER A 26 -3.35 28.26 -5.16
N GLU A 27 -4.21 29.27 -5.00
CA GLU A 27 -5.17 29.36 -3.91
C GLU A 27 -6.61 29.45 -4.43
N SER A 28 -7.54 28.79 -3.75
CA SER A 28 -8.97 28.96 -4.03
C SER A 28 -9.45 30.28 -3.43
N PHE A 29 -9.88 31.21 -4.27
CA PHE A 29 -10.34 32.52 -3.81
C PHE A 29 -11.55 32.43 -2.86
N GLU A 30 -11.60 33.38 -1.93
CA GLU A 30 -12.76 33.64 -1.10
C GLU A 30 -12.94 35.15 -1.01
N LEU A 31 -14.01 35.65 -1.63
CA LEU A 31 -14.30 37.08 -1.71
C LEU A 31 -15.56 37.42 -0.92
N THR A 32 -15.54 38.57 -0.27
CA THR A 32 -16.69 39.16 0.41
C THR A 32 -17.31 40.22 -0.49
N LEU A 33 -18.49 39.92 -1.01
CA LEU A 33 -19.31 40.86 -1.77
C LEU A 33 -20.40 41.41 -0.85
N THR A 34 -20.48 42.73 -0.71
CA THR A 34 -21.58 43.41 -0.01
C THR A 34 -22.47 44.11 -1.01
N VAL A 35 -23.76 43.76 -1.01
CA VAL A 35 -24.78 44.37 -1.86
C VAL A 35 -25.91 44.97 -1.02
N LEU A 36 -26.54 46.03 -1.54
CA LEU A 36 -27.60 46.77 -0.87
C LEU A 36 -28.95 46.48 -1.51
N GLY A 37 -29.94 46.19 -0.67
CA GLY A 37 -31.35 46.07 -1.06
C GLY A 37 -32.25 46.92 -0.19
N THR A 38 -33.51 47.09 -0.59
CA THR A 38 -34.55 47.76 0.20
C THR A 38 -35.39 46.81 1.05
N ASP A 39 -35.41 45.52 0.70
CA ASP A 39 -36.08 44.47 1.48
C ASP A 39 -35.04 43.65 2.24
N ALA A 40 -35.18 43.56 3.57
CA ALA A 40 -34.33 42.72 4.42
C ALA A 40 -34.85 41.27 4.55
N ARG A 41 -36.05 40.98 4.02
CA ARG A 41 -36.75 39.69 4.13
C ARG A 41 -36.60 38.81 2.90
N LEU A 42 -35.79 39.20 1.92
CA LEU A 42 -35.42 38.34 0.80
C LEU A 42 -35.02 36.95 1.30
N ASP A 43 -35.58 35.90 0.70
CA ASP A 43 -35.19 34.53 1.00
C ASP A 43 -33.75 34.28 0.55
N ARG A 44 -32.83 34.33 1.51
CA ARG A 44 -31.40 34.15 1.28
C ARG A 44 -31.06 32.76 0.75
N SER A 45 -31.92 31.76 0.94
CA SER A 45 -31.68 30.41 0.41
C SER A 45 -31.62 30.41 -1.11
N MET A 46 -32.33 31.33 -1.77
CA MET A 46 -32.29 31.52 -3.23
C MET A 46 -30.93 32.03 -3.73
N LEU A 47 -30.09 32.60 -2.86
CA LEU A 47 -28.74 33.05 -3.22
C LEU A 47 -27.72 31.92 -3.13
N LEU A 48 -27.89 30.97 -2.20
CA LEU A 48 -26.89 29.97 -1.89
C LEU A 48 -26.70 28.98 -3.05
N GLY A 49 -25.44 28.72 -3.42
CA GLY A 49 -25.05 27.85 -4.53
C GLY A 49 -25.23 28.46 -5.92
N GLN A 50 -25.83 29.65 -6.02
CA GLN A 50 -26.07 30.33 -7.29
C GLN A 50 -24.85 31.13 -7.76
N PRO A 51 -24.70 31.33 -9.09
CA PRO A 51 -23.64 32.16 -9.64
C PRO A 51 -23.83 33.64 -9.31
N VAL A 52 -22.72 34.35 -9.20
CA VAL A 52 -22.66 35.81 -9.14
C VAL A 52 -21.53 36.28 -10.05
N THR A 53 -21.79 37.32 -10.84
CA THR A 53 -20.79 37.98 -11.66
C THR A 53 -20.69 39.44 -11.27
N ILE A 54 -19.51 39.88 -10.86
CA ILE A 54 -19.17 41.27 -10.63
C ILE A 54 -18.51 41.80 -11.90
N THR A 55 -19.02 42.89 -12.46
CA THR A 55 -18.45 43.55 -13.64
C THR A 55 -17.74 44.81 -13.21
N ILE A 56 -16.42 44.81 -13.41
CA ILE A 56 -15.50 45.88 -13.06
C ILE A 56 -15.18 46.65 -14.34
N PRO A 57 -15.55 47.94 -14.44
CA PRO A 57 -15.14 48.80 -15.54
C PRO A 57 -13.63 48.91 -15.61
N THR A 58 -13.09 48.94 -16.83
CA THR A 58 -11.67 49.17 -17.10
C THR A 58 -11.53 50.41 -17.98
N GLN A 59 -10.30 50.87 -18.22
CA GLN A 59 -10.04 52.00 -19.13
C GLN A 59 -10.58 51.78 -20.55
N ASN A 60 -10.75 50.52 -20.97
CA ASN A 60 -11.40 50.18 -22.23
C ASN A 60 -12.85 49.71 -21.97
N PRO A 61 -13.87 50.53 -22.28
CA PRO A 61 -15.28 50.18 -22.03
C PRO A 61 -15.76 48.92 -22.77
N LEU A 62 -15.05 48.49 -23.81
CA LEU A 62 -15.35 47.27 -24.56
C LEU A 62 -14.76 46.01 -23.92
N SER A 63 -13.89 46.14 -22.92
CA SER A 63 -13.18 45.04 -22.25
C SER A 63 -13.29 45.16 -20.72
N PRO A 64 -14.49 45.07 -20.13
CA PRO A 64 -14.63 45.06 -18.67
C PRO A 64 -13.99 43.81 -18.08
N ARG A 65 -13.55 43.92 -16.82
CA ARG A 65 -13.08 42.78 -16.04
C ARG A 65 -14.25 42.12 -15.33
N TYR A 66 -14.25 40.80 -15.28
CA TYR A 66 -15.24 40.03 -14.54
C TYR A 66 -14.62 39.41 -13.29
N ILE A 67 -15.43 39.24 -12.25
CA ILE A 67 -15.19 38.30 -11.16
C ILE A 67 -16.45 37.46 -11.03
N ASN A 68 -16.37 36.23 -11.54
CA ASN A 68 -17.44 35.23 -11.49
C ASN A 68 -17.15 34.19 -10.40
N GLY A 69 -18.18 33.79 -9.64
CA GLY A 69 -18.09 32.72 -8.64
C GLY A 69 -19.44 32.24 -8.14
N LYS A 70 -19.46 31.46 -7.07
CA LYS A 70 -20.65 30.90 -6.41
C LYS A 70 -20.83 31.50 -5.03
N ILE A 71 -22.07 31.85 -4.69
CA ILE A 71 -22.41 32.36 -3.35
C ILE A 71 -22.52 31.18 -2.39
N THR A 72 -21.60 31.07 -1.41
CA THR A 72 -21.57 29.94 -0.46
C THR A 72 -22.03 30.31 0.94
N LYS A 73 -22.13 31.60 1.24
CA LYS A 73 -22.67 32.12 2.49
C LYS A 73 -23.37 33.44 2.24
N ALA A 74 -24.50 33.66 2.90
CA ALA A 74 -25.24 34.92 2.83
C ALA A 74 -25.65 35.35 4.25
N ALA A 75 -25.24 36.55 4.64
CA ALA A 75 -25.67 37.21 5.86
C ALA A 75 -26.35 38.54 5.51
N VAL A 76 -27.31 38.98 6.33
CA VAL A 76 -27.98 40.27 6.14
C VAL A 76 -27.91 41.07 7.43
N SER A 77 -27.61 42.37 7.31
CA SER A 77 -27.67 43.33 8.40
C SER A 77 -28.41 44.59 7.95
N ALA A 78 -28.96 45.34 8.91
CA ALA A 78 -29.48 46.67 8.62
C ALA A 78 -28.34 47.67 8.68
N VAL A 79 -28.25 48.53 7.67
CA VAL A 79 -27.29 49.64 7.64
C VAL A 79 -28.05 50.92 7.32
N GLU A 80 -27.78 51.98 8.07
CA GLU A 80 -28.32 53.31 7.79
C GLU A 80 -27.29 54.09 6.96
N LEU A 81 -27.70 54.50 5.76
CA LEU A 81 -26.88 55.28 4.85
C LEU A 81 -27.66 56.56 4.52
N THR A 82 -27.11 57.72 4.89
CA THR A 82 -27.69 59.04 4.55
C THR A 82 -29.16 59.19 4.99
N GLY A 83 -29.51 58.67 6.17
CA GLY A 83 -30.87 58.72 6.73
C GLY A 83 -31.86 57.73 6.12
N LYS A 84 -31.42 56.85 5.19
CA LYS A 84 -32.21 55.75 4.63
C LYS A 84 -31.68 54.41 5.13
N ARG A 85 -32.59 53.57 5.63
CA ARG A 85 -32.26 52.20 6.05
C ARG A 85 -32.20 51.28 4.83
N TYR A 86 -31.06 50.63 4.65
CA TYR A 86 -30.84 49.57 3.67
C TYR A 86 -30.68 48.21 4.35
N ALA A 87 -30.98 47.16 3.61
CA ALA A 87 -30.56 45.80 3.92
C ALA A 87 -29.21 45.54 3.23
N ALA A 88 -28.15 45.37 4.00
CA ALA A 88 -26.83 45.03 3.50
C ALA A 88 -26.64 43.51 3.53
N TYR A 89 -26.56 42.91 2.35
CA TYR A 89 -26.29 41.49 2.17
C TYR A 89 -24.78 41.28 2.02
N LYS A 90 -24.17 40.61 2.98
CA LYS A 90 -22.78 40.16 2.93
C LYS A 90 -22.74 38.73 2.39
N LEU A 91 -22.22 38.57 1.18
CA LEU A 91 -22.12 37.32 0.44
C LEU A 91 -20.66 36.85 0.41
N THR A 92 -20.42 35.58 0.74
CA THR A 92 -19.13 34.93 0.48
C THR A 92 -19.19 34.29 -0.90
N VAL A 93 -18.23 34.64 -1.76
CA VAL A 93 -18.11 34.20 -3.15
C VAL A 93 -16.87 33.33 -3.27
N GLU A 94 -17.04 32.08 -3.68
CA GLU A 94 -15.97 31.08 -3.86
C GLU A 94 -16.01 30.53 -5.30
N PRO A 95 -14.91 29.94 -5.83
CA PRO A 95 -14.92 29.24 -7.11
C PRO A 95 -15.70 27.93 -7.02
N ASP A 96 -15.93 27.28 -8.16
CA ASP A 96 -16.58 25.97 -8.27
C ASP A 96 -15.88 24.85 -7.45
N LEU A 97 -14.65 25.09 -6.99
CA LEU A 97 -13.94 24.25 -6.02
C LEU A 97 -14.61 24.18 -4.63
N TRP A 98 -15.56 25.06 -4.32
CA TRP A 98 -16.17 25.16 -2.99
C TRP A 98 -16.79 23.83 -2.51
N ARG A 99 -17.29 23.00 -3.43
CA ARG A 99 -17.84 21.65 -3.15
C ARG A 99 -16.73 20.69 -2.73
N MET A 100 -15.59 20.73 -3.41
CA MET A 100 -14.40 19.93 -3.13
C MET A 100 -13.73 20.29 -1.81
N LYS A 101 -14.01 21.48 -1.24
CA LYS A 101 -13.55 21.84 0.11
C LYS A 101 -14.41 21.23 1.21
N ARG A 102 -15.63 20.81 0.88
CA ARG A 102 -16.68 20.38 1.83
C ARG A 102 -16.98 18.88 1.77
N ASP A 103 -16.29 18.15 0.91
CA ASP A 103 -16.33 16.69 0.88
C ASP A 103 -15.19 16.09 1.71
N ARG A 104 -15.23 14.78 1.88
CA ARG A 104 -14.16 13.98 2.50
C ARG A 104 -14.27 12.56 1.99
N ASN A 105 -13.19 11.99 1.47
CA ASN A 105 -13.27 10.68 0.82
C ASN A 105 -12.04 9.81 1.07
N LEU A 106 -12.19 8.53 0.72
CA LEU A 106 -11.12 7.54 0.64
C LEU A 106 -11.17 6.88 -0.74
N ARG A 107 -10.13 7.07 -1.56
CA ARG A 107 -10.08 6.57 -2.94
C ARG A 107 -8.68 6.17 -3.32
N ILE A 108 -8.57 5.13 -4.15
CA ILE A 108 -7.31 4.66 -4.70
C ILE A 108 -7.28 4.99 -6.20
N PHE A 109 -6.20 5.63 -6.63
CA PHE A 109 -5.87 5.90 -8.03
C PHE A 109 -4.63 5.07 -8.41
N GLN A 110 -4.70 4.37 -9.53
CA GLN A 110 -3.62 3.48 -10.00
C GLN A 110 -3.35 3.73 -11.48
N GLY A 111 -2.07 3.69 -11.85
CA GLY A 111 -1.64 3.79 -13.24
C GLY A 111 -1.99 5.12 -13.91
N GLN A 112 -2.03 6.21 -13.14
CA GLN A 112 -2.41 7.54 -13.62
C GLN A 112 -1.36 8.58 -13.27
N THR A 113 -1.25 9.63 -14.09
CA THR A 113 -0.46 10.82 -13.76
C THR A 113 -1.26 11.77 -12.87
N VAL A 114 -0.58 12.65 -12.14
CA VAL A 114 -1.26 13.66 -11.31
C VAL A 114 -2.22 14.53 -12.14
N PRO A 115 -1.87 15.05 -13.33
CA PRO A 115 -2.84 15.77 -14.16
C PRO A 115 -4.10 14.96 -14.50
N GLN A 116 -3.98 13.64 -14.75
CA GLN A 116 -5.14 12.77 -14.99
C GLN A 116 -6.03 12.65 -13.75
N ILE A 117 -5.43 12.48 -12.57
CA ILE A 117 -6.15 12.42 -11.28
C ILE A 117 -6.85 13.76 -11.00
N VAL A 118 -6.14 14.88 -11.17
CA VAL A 118 -6.68 16.23 -10.98
C VAL A 118 -7.85 16.48 -11.91
N ASN A 119 -7.70 16.22 -13.21
CA ASN A 119 -8.78 16.40 -14.19
C ASN A 119 -10.00 15.52 -13.87
N THR A 120 -9.78 14.24 -13.51
CA THR A 120 -10.88 13.33 -13.11
C THR A 120 -11.71 13.94 -11.98
N LEU A 121 -11.07 14.47 -10.95
CA LEU A 121 -11.77 15.08 -9.83
C LEU A 121 -12.40 16.42 -10.19
N LEU A 122 -11.72 17.28 -10.95
CA LEU A 122 -12.30 18.55 -11.40
C LEU A 122 -13.56 18.31 -12.25
N ASP A 123 -13.54 17.31 -13.14
CA ASP A 123 -14.67 16.93 -13.99
C ASP A 123 -15.86 16.38 -13.17
N GLU A 124 -15.60 15.50 -12.19
CA GLU A 124 -16.64 14.98 -11.27
C GLU A 124 -17.36 16.11 -10.52
N PHE A 125 -16.65 17.18 -10.20
CA PHE A 125 -17.19 18.39 -9.55
C PHE A 125 -17.57 19.50 -10.53
N GLN A 126 -17.58 19.23 -11.84
CA GLN A 126 -17.97 20.16 -12.90
C GLN A 126 -17.21 21.50 -12.86
N VAL A 127 -15.93 21.46 -12.52
CA VAL A 127 -15.06 22.64 -12.51
C VAL A 127 -14.54 22.86 -13.93
N SER A 128 -14.75 24.05 -14.48
CA SER A 128 -14.20 24.39 -15.80
C SER A 128 -12.68 24.51 -15.71
N VAL A 129 -11.95 23.69 -16.46
CA VAL A 129 -10.48 23.64 -16.41
C VAL A 129 -9.86 23.86 -17.80
N GLU A 130 -8.76 24.60 -17.84
CA GLU A 130 -7.87 24.71 -19.00
C GLU A 130 -6.47 24.26 -18.59
N SER A 131 -5.92 23.26 -19.27
CA SER A 131 -4.57 22.79 -19.01
C SER A 131 -3.58 23.44 -19.99
N ARG A 132 -2.62 24.21 -19.46
CA ARG A 132 -1.47 24.74 -20.22
C ARG A 132 -0.17 24.03 -19.86
N LEU A 133 -0.24 22.86 -19.25
CA LEU A 133 0.92 22.12 -18.77
C LEU A 133 1.80 21.70 -19.95
N THR A 134 3.11 21.85 -19.80
CA THR A 134 4.12 21.53 -20.83
C THR A 134 5.09 20.44 -20.40
N GLY A 135 5.15 20.16 -19.10
CA GLY A 135 6.00 19.14 -18.50
C GLY A 135 5.50 17.71 -18.74
N SER A 136 6.41 16.76 -18.57
CA SER A 136 6.10 15.33 -18.50
C SER A 136 5.96 14.89 -17.05
N TYR A 137 4.84 14.24 -16.73
CA TYR A 137 4.54 13.80 -15.36
C TYR A 137 4.64 12.29 -15.26
N ARG A 138 5.14 11.80 -14.12
CA ARG A 138 5.25 10.36 -13.88
C ARG A 138 3.89 9.70 -13.75
N VAL A 139 3.83 8.43 -14.11
CA VAL A 139 2.69 7.56 -13.79
C VAL A 139 2.86 7.07 -12.35
N TRP A 140 1.84 7.28 -11.54
CA TRP A 140 1.79 6.78 -10.18
C TRP A 140 1.20 5.37 -10.19
N ASP A 141 1.99 4.38 -9.77
CA ASP A 141 1.52 2.99 -9.62
C ASP A 141 0.38 2.90 -8.61
N TYR A 142 0.44 3.72 -7.55
CA TYR A 142 -0.52 3.74 -6.45
C TYR A 142 -0.52 5.10 -5.76
N CYS A 143 -1.67 5.76 -5.70
CA CYS A 143 -1.88 7.04 -5.03
C CYS A 143 -3.24 7.06 -4.35
N VAL A 144 -3.29 7.41 -3.08
CA VAL A 144 -4.47 7.28 -2.22
C VAL A 144 -4.91 8.66 -1.73
N GLN A 145 -6.16 9.02 -2.00
CA GLN A 145 -6.87 10.06 -1.26
C GLN A 145 -7.28 9.44 0.08
N TYR A 146 -6.76 9.93 1.21
CA TYR A 146 -6.95 9.27 2.50
C TYR A 146 -7.53 10.22 3.55
N GLN A 147 -8.83 10.10 3.82
CA GLN A 147 -9.56 10.89 4.82
C GLN A 147 -9.40 12.42 4.69
N GLU A 148 -9.20 12.89 3.47
CA GLU A 148 -9.03 14.30 3.13
C GLU A 148 -10.12 14.73 2.15
N SER A 149 -10.33 16.05 2.03
CA SER A 149 -11.24 16.59 1.01
C SER A 149 -10.63 16.43 -0.38
N SER A 150 -11.47 16.42 -1.42
CA SER A 150 -10.99 16.33 -2.79
C SER A 150 -10.13 17.53 -3.18
N PHE A 151 -10.42 18.72 -2.60
CA PHE A 151 -9.56 19.89 -2.78
C PHE A 151 -8.18 19.69 -2.14
N ALA A 152 -8.11 19.27 -0.87
CA ALA A 152 -6.83 19.04 -0.20
C ALA A 152 -5.97 18.00 -0.95
N PHE A 153 -6.62 16.95 -1.47
CA PHE A 153 -5.96 15.91 -2.26
C PHE A 153 -5.35 16.44 -3.56
N ILE A 154 -6.11 17.16 -4.38
CA ILE A 154 -5.54 17.73 -5.62
C ILE A 154 -4.49 18.80 -5.32
N SER A 155 -4.67 19.59 -4.25
CA SER A 155 -3.72 20.61 -3.84
C SER A 155 -2.36 20.00 -3.51
N ARG A 156 -2.27 19.01 -2.61
CA ARG A 156 -0.97 18.40 -2.25
C ARG A 156 -0.28 17.72 -3.43
N LEU A 157 -1.05 17.18 -4.38
CA LEU A 157 -0.49 16.56 -5.60
C LEU A 157 0.05 17.61 -6.57
N MET A 158 -0.70 18.70 -6.79
CA MET A 158 -0.22 19.84 -7.59
C MET A 158 1.00 20.51 -6.94
N GLU A 159 1.01 20.67 -5.61
CA GLU A 159 2.15 21.16 -4.83
C GLU A 159 3.39 20.25 -4.93
N LEU A 160 3.18 18.93 -5.05
CA LEU A 160 4.26 17.97 -5.27
C LEU A 160 4.85 18.05 -6.69
N GLU A 161 3.98 18.07 -7.69
CA GLU A 161 4.38 18.07 -9.10
C GLU A 161 4.73 19.47 -9.63
N GLY A 162 4.66 20.50 -8.78
CA GLY A 162 4.95 21.89 -9.14
C GLY A 162 3.93 22.52 -10.09
N ILE A 163 2.70 22.01 -10.11
CA ILE A 163 1.59 22.53 -10.91
C ILE A 163 0.98 23.71 -10.16
N ALA A 164 0.94 24.86 -10.82
CA ALA A 164 0.25 26.04 -10.33
C ALA A 164 -1.12 26.19 -10.99
N TYR A 165 -2.00 26.98 -10.39
CA TYR A 165 -3.25 27.36 -11.02
C TYR A 165 -3.67 28.79 -10.70
N HIS A 166 -4.51 29.37 -11.55
CA HIS A 166 -5.23 30.61 -11.26
C HIS A 166 -6.62 30.56 -11.89
N PHE A 167 -7.43 31.60 -11.65
CA PHE A 167 -8.77 31.70 -12.22
C PHE A 167 -8.81 32.78 -13.30
N ARG A 168 -9.27 32.39 -14.49
CA ARG A 168 -9.70 33.33 -15.52
C ARG A 168 -11.20 33.52 -15.40
N HIS A 169 -11.64 34.74 -15.15
CA HIS A 169 -13.05 35.07 -15.03
C HIS A 169 -13.58 35.65 -16.34
N GLU A 170 -14.76 35.18 -16.72
CA GLU A 170 -15.53 35.64 -17.87
C GLU A 170 -16.93 36.05 -17.39
N ALA A 171 -17.77 36.59 -18.26
CA ALA A 171 -19.07 37.15 -17.88
C ALA A 171 -20.02 36.11 -17.24
N ASP A 172 -19.96 34.87 -17.69
CA ASP A 172 -20.89 33.80 -17.34
C ASP A 172 -20.22 32.62 -16.58
N ARG A 173 -18.89 32.59 -16.52
CA ARG A 173 -18.12 31.49 -15.91
C ARG A 173 -16.76 31.95 -15.38
N HIS A 174 -16.08 31.06 -14.68
CA HIS A 174 -14.66 31.17 -14.38
C HIS A 174 -13.99 29.84 -14.72
N THR A 175 -12.77 29.89 -15.24
CA THR A 175 -11.98 28.73 -15.65
C THR A 175 -10.74 28.64 -14.78
N LEU A 176 -10.49 27.47 -14.19
CA LEU A 176 -9.24 27.14 -13.50
C LEU A 176 -8.17 26.82 -14.54
N VAL A 177 -7.11 27.61 -14.60
CA VAL A 177 -6.04 27.45 -15.59
C VAL A 177 -4.83 26.82 -14.91
N LEU A 178 -4.45 25.62 -15.33
CA LEU A 178 -3.28 24.89 -14.83
C LEU A 178 -2.01 25.30 -15.61
N THR A 179 -0.94 25.64 -14.91
CA THR A 179 0.34 26.11 -15.47
C THR A 179 1.54 25.48 -14.77
N ASP A 180 2.66 25.31 -15.47
CA ASP A 180 3.90 24.73 -14.94
C ASP A 180 5.18 25.40 -15.45
N ALA A 181 5.07 26.44 -16.27
CA ALA A 181 6.20 27.18 -16.84
C ALA A 181 5.90 28.68 -16.95
N ALA A 182 6.96 29.50 -16.96
CA ALA A 182 6.86 30.97 -16.96
C ALA A 182 6.16 31.55 -18.21
N VAL A 183 6.36 30.96 -19.39
CA VAL A 183 5.90 31.50 -20.68
C VAL A 183 4.41 31.29 -20.98
N GLN A 184 3.62 30.84 -20.00
CA GLN A 184 2.19 30.50 -20.17
C GLN A 184 1.24 31.63 -19.76
N HIS A 185 1.78 32.67 -19.12
CA HIS A 185 1.01 33.82 -18.65
C HIS A 185 0.84 34.86 -19.75
N GLN A 186 -0.32 35.53 -19.75
CA GLN A 186 -0.67 36.57 -20.72
C GLN A 186 -1.04 37.84 -19.98
N PRO A 187 -0.90 39.02 -20.59
CA PRO A 187 -1.37 40.24 -19.98
C PRO A 187 -2.89 40.31 -19.96
N PHE A 188 -3.43 41.02 -18.97
CA PHE A 188 -4.85 41.34 -18.96
C PHE A 188 -5.10 42.40 -20.03
N SER A 189 -6.10 42.19 -20.90
CA SER A 189 -6.35 43.09 -22.04
C SER A 189 -6.60 44.52 -21.59
N GLY A 190 -5.82 45.46 -22.13
CA GLY A 190 -5.87 46.88 -21.75
C GLY A 190 -5.00 47.25 -20.54
N TYR A 191 -4.27 46.29 -19.97
CA TYR A 191 -3.31 46.48 -18.87
C TYR A 191 -1.96 45.82 -19.20
N GLU A 192 -1.58 45.79 -20.48
CA GLU A 192 -0.29 45.27 -20.94
C GLU A 192 0.89 46.06 -20.35
N ILE A 193 0.69 47.37 -20.17
CA ILE A 193 1.64 48.30 -19.55
C ILE A 193 0.88 49.08 -18.46
N ILE A 194 1.42 49.10 -17.24
CA ILE A 194 0.84 49.85 -16.12
C ILE A 194 1.89 50.85 -15.60
N PRO A 195 1.63 52.17 -15.67
CA PRO A 195 2.57 53.17 -15.18
C PRO A 195 2.57 53.26 -13.66
N TYR A 196 3.73 53.57 -13.09
CA TYR A 196 3.85 54.04 -11.72
C TYR A 196 3.57 55.55 -11.68
N HIS A 197 2.60 55.96 -10.88
CA HIS A 197 2.25 57.36 -10.69
C HIS A 197 2.93 57.90 -9.44
N VAL A 198 3.74 58.95 -9.63
CA VAL A 198 4.24 59.73 -8.50
C VAL A 198 3.12 60.64 -8.02
N THR A 199 2.69 60.50 -6.77
CA THR A 199 1.76 61.45 -6.15
C THR A 199 2.56 62.55 -5.43
N PRO A 200 2.84 63.71 -6.06
CA PRO A 200 3.47 64.83 -5.35
C PRO A 200 2.56 65.30 -4.21
N SER A 201 3.17 65.78 -3.13
CA SER A 201 2.56 66.21 -1.87
C SER A 201 1.15 66.85 -2.01
N GLY A 202 0.09 66.04 -1.98
CA GLY A 202 -1.31 66.49 -2.00
C GLY A 202 -2.01 66.58 -3.38
N GLY A 203 -1.43 66.06 -4.47
CA GLY A 203 -2.13 65.95 -5.77
C GLY A 203 -2.98 64.67 -5.89
N SER A 204 -4.08 64.71 -6.64
CA SER A 204 -4.83 63.54 -7.10
C SER A 204 -4.53 63.29 -8.58
N THR A 205 -4.40 62.03 -9.00
CA THR A 205 -4.37 61.65 -10.43
C THR A 205 -5.72 61.06 -10.84
N ASP A 206 -6.18 61.40 -12.04
CA ASP A 206 -7.40 60.83 -12.63
C ASP A 206 -7.10 59.55 -13.44
N GLU A 207 -5.82 59.18 -13.59
CA GLU A 207 -5.39 57.99 -14.32
C GLU A 207 -5.17 56.79 -13.38
N GLU A 208 -5.60 55.61 -13.80
CA GLU A 208 -5.27 54.37 -13.09
C GLU A 208 -3.77 54.07 -13.19
N GLY A 209 -3.20 53.50 -12.13
CA GLY A 209 -1.81 53.02 -12.15
C GLY A 209 -1.34 52.51 -10.80
N ILE A 210 -0.03 52.33 -10.66
CA ILE A 210 0.61 51.85 -9.43
C ILE A 210 1.06 53.05 -8.60
N GLY A 211 0.68 53.09 -7.33
CA GLY A 211 1.01 54.19 -6.41
C GLY A 211 2.06 53.85 -5.35
N GLN A 212 2.30 52.56 -5.09
CA GLN A 212 3.37 52.09 -4.21
C GLN A 212 4.06 50.87 -4.81
N TRP A 213 5.39 50.81 -4.67
CA TRP A 213 6.23 49.73 -5.17
C TRP A 213 7.38 49.48 -4.20
N ALA A 214 7.40 48.31 -3.56
CA ALA A 214 8.34 47.95 -2.51
C ALA A 214 8.94 46.57 -2.78
N LEU A 215 10.26 46.51 -2.96
CA LEU A 215 11.00 45.27 -3.15
C LEU A 215 11.28 44.61 -1.80
N GLU A 216 11.10 43.29 -1.75
CA GLU A 216 11.45 42.44 -0.62
C GLU A 216 12.33 41.29 -1.11
N ASP A 217 13.54 41.21 -0.55
CA ASP A 217 14.47 40.10 -0.77
C ASP A 217 14.60 39.26 0.51
N SER A 218 14.48 37.94 0.38
CA SER A 218 14.55 36.99 1.49
C SER A 218 15.66 35.95 1.31
N VAL A 219 16.32 35.60 2.41
CA VAL A 219 17.32 34.52 2.41
C VAL A 219 16.61 33.18 2.34
N THR A 220 16.89 32.42 1.30
CA THR A 220 16.41 31.04 1.12
C THR A 220 17.55 30.02 1.26
N PRO A 221 17.27 28.76 1.64
CA PRO A 221 18.29 27.73 1.74
C PRO A 221 19.11 27.55 0.45
N GLY A 222 20.35 27.10 0.60
CA GLY A 222 21.34 26.97 -0.47
C GLY A 222 21.38 25.59 -1.13
N LEU A 223 20.83 24.56 -0.48
CA LEU A 223 20.78 23.18 -0.98
C LEU A 223 19.47 22.51 -0.55
N TYR A 224 18.75 21.94 -1.51
CA TYR A 224 17.65 21.01 -1.24
C TYR A 224 18.13 19.59 -1.54
N SER A 225 17.88 18.65 -0.64
CA SER A 225 18.20 17.24 -0.84
C SER A 225 17.06 16.34 -0.36
N LEU A 226 16.87 15.23 -1.04
CA LEU A 226 15.85 14.25 -0.71
C LEU A 226 16.36 12.84 -1.04
N ASP A 227 15.90 11.86 -0.27
CA ASP A 227 16.24 10.45 -0.49
C ASP A 227 15.00 9.55 -0.34
N ASP A 228 15.11 8.32 -0.84
CA ASP A 228 14.06 7.31 -0.74
C ASP A 228 14.65 5.88 -0.78
N TYR A 229 13.80 4.86 -0.63
CA TYR A 229 14.20 3.46 -0.72
C TYR A 229 13.27 2.66 -1.63
N ASP A 230 13.86 2.02 -2.65
CA ASP A 230 13.19 1.01 -3.47
C ASP A 230 13.77 -0.38 -3.19
N PHE A 231 12.94 -1.27 -2.64
CA PHE A 231 13.32 -2.65 -2.35
C PHE A 231 13.67 -3.47 -3.61
N ARG A 232 13.24 -3.03 -4.80
CA ARG A 232 13.61 -3.66 -6.07
C ARG A 232 15.06 -3.35 -6.46
N LYS A 233 15.62 -2.27 -5.91
CA LYS A 233 16.99 -1.78 -6.14
C LYS A 233 17.63 -1.42 -4.79
N PRO A 234 17.79 -2.37 -3.85
CA PRO A 234 18.07 -2.08 -2.44
C PRO A 234 19.42 -1.41 -2.16
N ASN A 235 20.35 -1.46 -3.12
CA ASN A 235 21.68 -0.82 -3.03
C ASN A 235 21.80 0.40 -3.96
N ALA A 236 20.73 0.84 -4.61
CA ALA A 236 20.76 2.03 -5.44
C ALA A 236 20.90 3.27 -4.54
N TRP A 237 21.78 4.18 -4.93
CA TRP A 237 21.96 5.47 -4.27
C TRP A 237 20.89 6.44 -4.75
N LEU A 238 19.77 6.57 -4.03
CA LEU A 238 18.64 7.38 -4.51
C LEU A 238 18.74 8.87 -4.14
N LEU A 239 19.64 9.27 -3.24
CA LEU A 239 19.83 10.66 -2.81
C LEU A 239 20.00 11.60 -4.02
N GLN A 240 19.09 12.58 -4.11
CA GLN A 240 19.14 13.67 -5.06
C GLN A 240 19.33 14.99 -4.33
N ALA A 241 20.09 15.90 -4.93
CA ALA A 241 20.35 17.20 -4.37
C ALA A 241 20.40 18.27 -5.47
N GLN A 242 19.83 19.45 -5.19
CA GLN A 242 19.80 20.57 -6.09
C GLN A 242 20.26 21.85 -5.38
N GLN A 243 21.27 22.51 -5.95
CA GLN A 243 21.80 23.77 -5.43
C GLN A 243 20.87 24.93 -5.78
N ASN A 244 20.71 25.85 -4.84
CA ASN A 244 20.02 27.11 -5.07
C ASN A 244 21.04 28.23 -5.33
N ALA A 245 21.22 28.56 -6.62
CA ALA A 245 22.21 29.55 -7.05
C ALA A 245 21.92 30.98 -6.54
N VAL A 246 20.69 31.25 -6.10
CA VAL A 246 20.26 32.59 -5.67
C VAL A 246 20.50 32.83 -4.16
N SER A 247 20.90 31.79 -3.41
CA SER A 247 21.22 31.93 -1.99
C SER A 247 22.54 32.71 -1.78
N PRO A 248 22.63 33.66 -0.81
CA PRO A 248 23.83 34.48 -0.59
C PRO A 248 25.11 33.70 -0.26
N GLN A 249 24.95 32.50 0.31
CA GLN A 249 26.02 31.51 0.51
C GLN A 249 25.51 30.13 0.06
N PRO A 250 25.65 29.77 -1.22
CA PRO A 250 25.21 28.48 -1.71
C PRO A 250 25.83 27.34 -0.89
N GLY A 251 25.00 26.50 -0.27
CA GLY A 251 25.41 25.32 0.49
C GLY A 251 25.65 25.49 2.00
N SER A 252 25.48 26.67 2.60
CA SER A 252 25.62 26.82 4.08
C SER A 252 24.35 26.51 4.88
N ILE A 253 23.19 26.50 4.21
CA ILE A 253 21.89 26.13 4.78
C ILE A 253 21.30 25.04 3.89
N ASP A 254 21.20 23.82 4.41
CA ASP A 254 20.69 22.65 3.74
C ASP A 254 19.32 22.23 4.28
N VAL A 255 18.44 21.80 3.37
CA VAL A 255 17.19 21.11 3.70
C VAL A 255 17.30 19.67 3.20
N TYR A 256 16.99 18.72 4.08
CA TYR A 256 16.98 17.29 3.78
C TYR A 256 15.62 16.68 4.12
N ASP A 257 14.94 16.13 3.12
CA ASP A 257 13.62 15.52 3.27
C ASP A 257 13.63 13.99 3.08
N TRP A 258 12.93 13.30 3.99
CA TRP A 258 12.69 11.86 3.91
C TRP A 258 11.26 11.49 4.36
N PRO A 259 10.54 10.62 3.61
CA PRO A 259 10.89 10.07 2.31
C PRO A 259 10.54 11.04 1.17
N GLY A 260 11.33 11.03 0.10
CA GLY A 260 11.18 11.90 -1.06
C GLY A 260 10.01 11.58 -2.00
N ARG A 261 9.31 10.46 -1.79
CA ARG A 261 8.16 9.99 -2.59
C ARG A 261 8.54 9.63 -4.02
N PHE A 262 9.68 8.97 -4.23
CA PHE A 262 10.08 8.51 -5.55
C PHE A 262 10.78 7.15 -5.52
N VAL A 263 10.88 6.52 -6.69
CA VAL A 263 11.52 5.21 -6.88
C VAL A 263 12.51 5.19 -8.06
N GLU A 264 12.56 6.28 -8.83
CA GLU A 264 13.46 6.47 -9.97
C GLU A 264 14.22 7.79 -9.81
N HIS A 265 15.49 7.81 -10.20
CA HIS A 265 16.38 8.96 -10.08
C HIS A 265 15.80 10.24 -10.71
N GLY A 266 15.30 10.15 -11.95
CA GLY A 266 14.76 11.31 -12.66
C GLY A 266 13.55 11.96 -11.96
N HIS A 267 12.78 11.20 -11.17
CA HIS A 267 11.69 11.76 -10.36
C HIS A 267 12.25 12.52 -9.14
N GLY A 268 13.30 12.00 -8.50
CA GLY A 268 13.99 12.68 -7.40
C GLY A 268 14.62 14.00 -7.85
N GLU A 269 15.32 14.00 -9.00
CA GLU A 269 15.89 15.21 -9.60
C GLU A 269 14.81 16.25 -9.91
N PHE A 270 13.68 15.79 -10.47
CA PHE A 270 12.53 16.63 -10.74
C PHE A 270 12.01 17.29 -9.45
N TYR A 271 11.73 16.53 -8.39
CA TYR A 271 11.22 17.10 -7.15
C TYR A 271 12.23 18.00 -6.43
N ALA A 272 13.52 17.67 -6.46
CA ALA A 272 14.57 18.57 -5.95
C ALA A 272 14.54 19.93 -6.65
N ARG A 273 14.40 19.91 -7.98
CA ARG A 273 14.28 21.12 -8.80
C ARG A 273 13.03 21.93 -8.47
N ILE A 274 11.86 21.30 -8.38
CA ILE A 274 10.60 22.01 -8.04
C ILE A 274 10.73 22.74 -6.70
N ARG A 275 11.36 22.10 -5.70
CA ARG A 275 11.57 22.68 -4.37
C ARG A 275 12.56 23.84 -4.38
N GLN A 276 13.64 23.71 -5.16
CA GLN A 276 14.57 24.79 -5.38
C GLN A 276 13.95 25.97 -6.14
N GLU A 277 13.17 25.72 -7.19
CA GLU A 277 12.45 26.75 -7.95
C GLU A 277 11.43 27.48 -7.07
N ARG A 278 10.79 26.80 -6.11
CA ARG A 278 9.91 27.45 -5.12
C ARG A 278 10.66 28.51 -4.30
N TRP A 279 11.90 28.25 -3.89
CA TRP A 279 12.70 29.25 -3.19
C TRP A 279 13.02 30.47 -4.07
N GLN A 280 13.10 30.33 -5.40
CA GLN A 280 13.27 31.50 -6.26
C GLN A 280 12.06 32.45 -6.21
N VAL A 281 10.85 31.91 -6.00
CA VAL A 281 9.63 32.71 -5.80
C VAL A 281 9.65 33.45 -4.46
N GLU A 282 10.25 32.87 -3.43
CA GLU A 282 10.37 33.48 -2.09
C GLU A 282 11.54 34.46 -2.00
N HIS A 283 12.59 34.23 -2.78
CA HIS A 283 13.81 35.01 -2.70
C HIS A 283 13.59 36.49 -3.04
N ARG A 284 12.77 36.79 -4.05
CA ARG A 284 12.51 38.17 -4.48
C ARG A 284 11.02 38.35 -4.81
N GLN A 285 10.34 39.12 -3.98
CA GLN A 285 8.95 39.52 -4.18
C GLN A 285 8.85 41.05 -4.20
N ILE A 286 7.83 41.56 -4.87
CA ILE A 286 7.53 42.98 -4.86
C ILE A 286 6.10 43.17 -4.37
N HIS A 287 5.94 43.99 -3.34
CA HIS A 287 4.66 44.41 -2.80
C HIS A 287 4.28 45.78 -3.34
N ALA A 288 3.06 45.91 -3.83
CA ALA A 288 2.61 47.12 -4.49
C ALA A 288 1.13 47.41 -4.22
N THR A 289 0.77 48.68 -4.38
CA THR A 289 -0.61 49.16 -4.28
C THR A 289 -0.96 49.92 -5.54
N ALA A 290 -2.14 49.67 -6.10
CA ALA A 290 -2.59 50.25 -7.36
C ALA A 290 -4.09 50.55 -7.38
N THR A 291 -4.46 51.52 -8.23
CA THR A 291 -5.84 51.80 -8.63
C THR A 291 -6.19 51.10 -9.95
N ALA A 292 -5.21 50.50 -10.63
CA ALA A 292 -5.39 49.74 -11.87
C ALA A 292 -6.28 48.51 -11.66
N MET A 293 -7.47 48.53 -12.27
CA MET A 293 -8.51 47.52 -12.05
C MET A 293 -8.24 46.18 -12.75
N GLY A 294 -7.26 46.12 -13.65
CA GLY A 294 -6.85 44.92 -14.38
C GLY A 294 -5.88 43.99 -13.62
N ILE A 295 -5.37 44.40 -12.46
CA ILE A 295 -4.40 43.60 -11.69
C ILE A 295 -5.08 42.37 -11.11
N ALA A 296 -4.68 41.19 -11.57
CA ALA A 296 -5.27 39.91 -11.21
C ALA A 296 -4.19 38.80 -11.18
N PRO A 297 -4.27 37.82 -10.26
CA PRO A 297 -3.31 36.73 -10.23
C PRO A 297 -3.28 35.91 -11.53
N GLY A 298 -2.09 35.50 -11.94
CA GLY A 298 -1.88 34.70 -13.15
C GLY A 298 -1.70 35.50 -14.44
N TYR A 299 -1.82 36.84 -14.37
CA TYR A 299 -1.54 37.75 -15.48
C TYR A 299 -0.19 38.43 -15.31
N ILE A 300 0.43 38.75 -16.44
CA ILE A 300 1.66 39.54 -16.51
C ILE A 300 1.36 40.98 -16.90
N PHE A 301 2.23 41.91 -16.54
CA PHE A 301 2.19 43.29 -17.05
C PHE A 301 3.60 43.86 -17.09
N THR A 302 3.81 44.88 -17.94
CA THR A 302 5.04 45.66 -17.94
C THR A 302 4.88 46.89 -17.04
N LEU A 303 5.74 47.03 -16.03
CA LEU A 303 5.84 48.25 -15.23
C LEU A 303 6.59 49.33 -16.03
N SER A 304 5.99 50.51 -16.17
CA SER A 304 6.67 51.71 -16.68
C SER A 304 6.80 52.78 -15.60
N ASP A 305 7.74 53.70 -15.78
CA ASP A 305 7.98 54.86 -14.91
C ASP A 305 8.24 54.49 -13.44
N ALA A 306 8.80 53.29 -13.22
CA ALA A 306 9.10 52.76 -11.89
C ALA A 306 9.91 53.76 -11.03
N PRO A 307 9.71 53.77 -9.69
CA PRO A 307 10.43 54.68 -8.80
C PRO A 307 11.95 54.51 -8.88
N PHE A 308 12.42 53.30 -9.17
CA PHE A 308 13.80 53.02 -9.56
C PHE A 308 13.85 52.49 -10.99
N PHE A 309 14.68 53.10 -11.84
CA PHE A 309 14.70 52.78 -13.27
C PHE A 309 14.97 51.30 -13.56
N SER A 310 15.76 50.62 -12.73
CA SER A 310 16.07 49.19 -12.85
C SER A 310 14.88 48.26 -12.64
N ASP A 311 13.78 48.77 -12.09
CA ASP A 311 12.58 47.98 -11.82
C ASP A 311 11.58 48.01 -12.98
N ASN A 312 11.82 48.81 -14.03
CA ASN A 312 11.03 48.70 -15.25
C ASN A 312 11.24 47.32 -15.87
N GLY A 313 10.15 46.58 -16.09
CA GLY A 313 10.23 45.20 -16.52
C GLY A 313 8.88 44.50 -16.49
N GLU A 314 8.89 43.22 -16.83
CA GLU A 314 7.69 42.39 -16.87
C GLU A 314 7.55 41.59 -15.57
N TYR A 315 6.34 41.61 -15.00
CA TYR A 315 6.04 41.04 -13.70
C TYR A 315 4.79 40.15 -13.76
N LEU A 316 4.84 39.01 -13.08
CA LEU A 316 3.71 38.12 -12.87
C LEU A 316 3.02 38.46 -11.55
N THR A 317 1.73 38.77 -11.58
CA THR A 317 0.93 38.94 -10.36
C THR A 317 0.65 37.58 -9.72
N ILE A 318 1.14 37.39 -8.50
CA ILE A 318 0.98 36.14 -7.74
C ILE A 318 -0.10 36.23 -6.66
N SER A 319 -0.43 37.43 -6.19
CA SER A 319 -1.61 37.65 -5.34
C SER A 319 -2.14 39.07 -5.48
N ALA A 320 -3.45 39.25 -5.29
CA ALA A 320 -4.12 40.54 -5.30
C ALA A 320 -5.23 40.54 -4.24
N THR A 321 -5.25 41.59 -3.42
CA THR A 321 -6.26 41.85 -2.39
C THR A 321 -7.02 43.09 -2.79
N TYR A 322 -8.32 42.95 -3.00
CA TYR A 322 -9.18 44.02 -3.47
C TYR A 322 -9.84 44.74 -2.30
N GLU A 323 -9.97 46.05 -2.43
CA GLU A 323 -10.84 46.90 -1.65
C GLU A 323 -11.55 47.85 -2.60
N PHE A 324 -12.72 47.40 -3.09
CA PHE A 324 -13.54 48.17 -4.00
C PHE A 324 -14.82 48.61 -3.31
N VAL A 325 -15.06 49.92 -3.27
CA VAL A 325 -16.24 50.55 -2.66
C VAL A 325 -16.81 51.55 -3.66
N GLU A 326 -18.07 51.39 -4.01
CA GLU A 326 -18.77 52.36 -4.85
C GLU A 326 -19.52 53.38 -3.99
N ASN A 327 -19.53 54.64 -4.45
CA ASN A 327 -20.30 55.71 -3.82
C ASN A 327 -21.79 55.33 -3.68
N ARG A 328 -22.44 55.84 -2.64
CA ARG A 328 -23.81 55.42 -2.28
C ARG A 328 -24.81 55.92 -3.35
N TYR A 329 -25.89 55.18 -3.60
CA TYR A 329 -26.96 55.54 -4.55
C TYR A 329 -27.84 56.73 -4.06
N ALA A 330 -27.25 57.74 -3.43
CA ALA A 330 -27.90 58.92 -2.88
C ALA A 330 -27.09 60.18 -3.23
N SER A 331 -27.77 61.24 -3.67
CA SER A 331 -27.15 62.54 -3.98
C SER A 331 -26.81 63.32 -2.71
N GLY A 332 -25.56 63.80 -2.59
CA GLY A 332 -25.14 64.75 -1.55
C GLY A 332 -24.26 64.23 -0.40
N SER A 333 -23.62 63.06 -0.54
CA SER A 333 -22.67 62.54 0.47
C SER A 333 -21.21 62.59 -0.01
N GLU A 334 -20.31 63.15 0.80
CA GLU A 334 -18.84 63.14 0.67
C GLU A 334 -18.23 61.77 1.05
N ASP A 335 -18.75 60.67 0.51
CA ASP A 335 -18.15 59.34 0.69
C ASP A 335 -17.48 58.93 -0.62
N ASP A 336 -16.16 58.82 -0.60
CA ASP A 336 -15.33 58.58 -1.79
C ASP A 336 -15.51 57.15 -2.34
N THR A 337 -15.61 57.02 -3.66
CA THR A 337 -15.41 55.74 -4.35
C THR A 337 -13.96 55.31 -4.12
N VAL A 338 -13.76 54.09 -3.61
CA VAL A 338 -12.42 53.54 -3.34
C VAL A 338 -12.18 52.38 -4.28
N HIS A 339 -11.18 52.50 -5.14
CA HIS A 339 -10.69 51.42 -5.98
C HIS A 339 -9.22 51.17 -5.65
N SER A 340 -8.97 50.21 -4.75
CA SER A 340 -7.61 49.89 -4.30
C SER A 340 -7.34 48.40 -4.43
N THR A 341 -6.19 48.06 -5.00
CA THR A 341 -5.66 46.70 -5.08
C THR A 341 -4.27 46.68 -4.45
N VAL A 342 -4.10 45.88 -3.40
CA VAL A 342 -2.79 45.54 -2.83
C VAL A 342 -2.36 44.21 -3.40
N PHE A 343 -1.21 44.14 -4.04
CA PHE A 343 -0.80 42.96 -4.79
C PHE A 343 0.68 42.64 -4.59
N THR A 344 1.02 41.38 -4.87
CA THR A 344 2.40 40.89 -4.87
C THR A 344 2.73 40.35 -6.24
N VAL A 345 3.91 40.69 -6.75
CA VAL A 345 4.44 40.17 -8.01
C VAL A 345 5.83 39.57 -7.86
N ILE A 346 6.20 38.77 -8.85
CA ILE A 346 7.57 38.29 -9.08
C ILE A 346 7.97 38.65 -10.52
N PRO A 347 9.26 38.73 -10.86
CA PRO A 347 9.68 38.89 -12.25
C PRO A 347 9.09 37.78 -13.13
N ALA A 348 8.56 38.12 -14.32
CA ALA A 348 7.87 37.16 -15.18
C ALA A 348 8.77 36.01 -15.68
N SER A 349 10.10 36.18 -15.61
CA SER A 349 11.08 35.14 -15.92
C SER A 349 11.18 34.04 -14.86
N VAL A 350 10.70 34.28 -13.64
CA VAL A 350 10.70 33.29 -12.55
C VAL A 350 9.51 32.35 -12.72
N VAL A 351 9.76 31.05 -12.71
CA VAL A 351 8.67 30.06 -12.75
C VAL A 351 7.99 30.02 -11.40
N PHE A 352 6.69 30.34 -11.35
CA PHE A 352 5.93 30.22 -10.11
C PHE A 352 5.74 28.74 -9.75
N ARG A 353 6.22 28.34 -8.56
CA ARG A 353 5.90 27.06 -7.94
C ARG A 353 5.05 27.28 -6.68
N PRO A 354 4.00 26.48 -6.46
CA PRO A 354 3.20 26.54 -5.24
C PRO A 354 4.02 26.15 -4.01
N ALA A 355 3.70 26.75 -2.85
CA ALA A 355 4.22 26.32 -1.57
C ALA A 355 3.56 25.00 -1.13
N GLN A 356 4.26 24.18 -0.34
CA GLN A 356 3.66 22.97 0.23
C GLN A 356 2.83 23.30 1.47
N THR A 357 1.56 23.61 1.27
CA THR A 357 0.64 23.98 2.36
C THR A 357 -0.36 22.89 2.68
N ALA A 358 -0.75 22.09 1.69
CA ALA A 358 -1.66 20.97 1.89
C ALA A 358 -0.90 19.81 2.56
N PRO A 359 -1.28 19.40 3.78
CA PRO A 359 -0.57 18.35 4.50
C PRO A 359 -0.73 17.02 3.76
N TRP A 360 0.34 16.24 3.70
CA TRP A 360 0.24 14.85 3.24
C TRP A 360 -0.53 14.03 4.29
N PRO A 361 -1.55 13.25 3.90
CA PRO A 361 -2.32 12.46 4.83
C PRO A 361 -1.44 11.40 5.50
N ARG A 362 -1.79 11.04 6.74
CA ARG A 362 -1.12 9.97 7.48
C ARG A 362 -2.13 8.99 8.05
N THR A 363 -1.75 7.73 8.08
CA THR A 363 -2.42 6.71 8.87
C THR A 363 -1.89 6.75 10.31
N TYR A 364 -2.73 6.34 11.27
CA TYR A 364 -2.40 6.38 12.71
C TYR A 364 -2.26 4.99 13.33
N GLY A 365 -2.24 3.95 12.51
CA GLY A 365 -2.12 2.57 12.95
C GLY A 365 -2.43 1.59 11.83
N PRO A 366 -2.19 0.30 12.07
CA PRO A 366 -2.50 -0.73 11.11
C PRO A 366 -4.01 -0.86 10.91
N GLN A 367 -4.38 -1.34 9.73
CA GLN A 367 -5.75 -1.66 9.34
C GLN A 367 -5.82 -3.13 8.95
N THR A 368 -7.02 -3.71 8.89
CA THR A 368 -7.18 -5.00 8.24
C THR A 368 -7.68 -4.83 6.80
N ALA A 369 -7.31 -5.78 5.95
CA ALA A 369 -7.75 -5.85 4.56
C ALA A 369 -7.94 -7.32 4.16
N ARG A 370 -8.75 -7.55 3.13
CA ARG A 370 -8.95 -8.88 2.56
C ARG A 370 -7.99 -9.09 1.40
N VAL A 371 -7.30 -10.22 1.35
CA VAL A 371 -6.46 -10.59 0.20
C VAL A 371 -7.35 -10.92 -0.99
N VAL A 372 -7.00 -10.39 -2.16
CA VAL A 372 -7.76 -10.53 -3.41
C VAL A 372 -6.87 -11.00 -4.55
N GLY A 373 -7.50 -11.60 -5.56
CA GLY A 373 -6.85 -12.09 -6.78
C GLY A 373 -7.87 -12.24 -7.91
N PRO A 374 -7.42 -12.72 -9.08
CA PRO A 374 -8.30 -13.01 -10.21
C PRO A 374 -9.36 -14.05 -9.83
N GLU A 375 -10.48 -14.04 -10.55
CA GLU A 375 -11.55 -15.02 -10.36
C GLU A 375 -11.01 -16.46 -10.53
N GLY A 376 -11.36 -17.33 -9.57
CA GLY A 376 -10.95 -18.74 -9.57
C GLY A 376 -9.55 -19.01 -8.98
N GLU A 377 -8.74 -18.00 -8.68
CA GLU A 377 -7.41 -18.22 -8.09
C GLU A 377 -7.44 -18.15 -6.56
N SER A 378 -6.98 -19.22 -5.91
CA SER A 378 -6.85 -19.30 -4.45
C SER A 378 -5.54 -18.68 -3.92
N ILE A 379 -4.53 -18.48 -4.78
CA ILE A 379 -3.23 -17.89 -4.45
C ILE A 379 -2.81 -16.95 -5.57
N TRP A 380 -2.64 -15.66 -5.26
CA TRP A 380 -2.20 -14.65 -6.21
C TRP A 380 -0.99 -13.88 -5.67
N THR A 381 0.19 -14.18 -6.21
CA THR A 381 1.46 -13.60 -5.75
C THR A 381 2.46 -13.41 -6.88
N ASP A 382 3.47 -12.56 -6.66
CA ASP A 382 4.52 -12.27 -7.62
C ASP A 382 5.90 -12.80 -7.16
N ARG A 383 6.95 -12.51 -7.93
CA ARG A 383 8.33 -12.95 -7.65
C ARG A 383 8.90 -12.51 -6.29
N TYR A 384 8.26 -11.56 -5.61
CA TYR A 384 8.69 -11.04 -4.31
C TYR A 384 7.80 -11.54 -3.16
N GLY A 385 6.85 -12.45 -3.43
CA GLY A 385 5.90 -12.92 -2.43
C GLY A 385 4.87 -11.87 -2.01
N ARG A 386 4.63 -10.86 -2.86
CA ARG A 386 3.63 -9.80 -2.60
C ARG A 386 2.23 -10.33 -2.90
N VAL A 387 1.21 -9.73 -2.31
CA VAL A 387 -0.20 -10.01 -2.62
C VAL A 387 -0.95 -8.72 -2.91
N LYS A 388 -2.17 -8.82 -3.43
CA LYS A 388 -3.08 -7.67 -3.56
C LYS A 388 -4.17 -7.76 -2.50
N VAL A 389 -4.68 -6.61 -2.08
CA VAL A 389 -5.66 -6.50 -1.00
C VAL A 389 -6.81 -5.57 -1.39
N LYS A 390 -7.96 -5.79 -0.78
CA LYS A 390 -9.08 -4.85 -0.79
C LYS A 390 -9.24 -4.31 0.63
N PHE A 391 -9.05 -3.01 0.79
CA PHE A 391 -9.33 -2.32 2.04
C PHE A 391 -10.85 -2.21 2.28
N HIS A 392 -11.26 -2.27 3.54
CA HIS A 392 -12.69 -2.22 3.91
C HIS A 392 -13.38 -0.90 3.54
N TRP A 393 -12.62 0.19 3.55
CA TRP A 393 -13.11 1.53 3.19
C TRP A 393 -13.14 1.77 1.68
N ASP A 394 -12.53 0.90 0.86
CA ASP A 394 -12.53 1.09 -0.59
C ASP A 394 -13.87 0.64 -1.19
N ARG A 395 -14.69 1.64 -1.48
CA ARG A 395 -16.02 1.49 -2.06
C ARG A 395 -16.00 1.30 -3.58
N LEU A 396 -14.91 1.67 -4.25
CA LEU A 396 -14.80 1.64 -5.71
C LEU A 396 -14.08 0.39 -6.21
N ALA A 397 -13.32 -0.29 -5.35
CA ALA A 397 -12.71 -1.58 -5.68
C ALA A 397 -13.76 -2.65 -6.02
N LYS A 398 -13.49 -3.38 -7.11
CA LYS A 398 -14.28 -4.54 -7.55
C LYS A 398 -14.10 -5.76 -6.65
N GLY A 399 -13.03 -5.81 -5.85
CA GLY A 399 -12.67 -6.97 -5.04
C GLY A 399 -11.91 -8.06 -5.80
N ASP A 400 -11.34 -7.70 -6.95
CA ASP A 400 -10.48 -8.54 -7.79
C ASP A 400 -9.00 -8.05 -7.69
N ASP A 401 -8.15 -8.57 -8.58
CA ASP A 401 -6.74 -8.21 -8.68
C ASP A 401 -6.48 -6.76 -9.15
N THR A 402 -7.51 -5.95 -9.41
CA THR A 402 -7.36 -4.52 -9.69
C THR A 402 -7.54 -3.64 -8.44
N SER A 403 -7.90 -4.22 -7.30
CA SER A 403 -8.27 -3.47 -6.07
C SER A 403 -7.11 -2.70 -5.43
N SER A 404 -5.86 -3.15 -5.59
CA SER A 404 -4.68 -2.45 -5.04
C SER A 404 -3.42 -2.70 -5.84
N CYS A 405 -2.36 -1.98 -5.46
CA CYS A 405 -1.00 -2.32 -5.84
C CYS A 405 -0.54 -3.63 -5.18
N TRP A 406 0.64 -4.10 -5.58
CA TRP A 406 1.31 -5.22 -4.93
C TRP A 406 1.87 -4.83 -3.57
N VAL A 407 1.37 -5.46 -2.51
CA VAL A 407 1.72 -5.20 -1.11
C VAL A 407 2.70 -6.26 -0.61
N ARG A 408 3.84 -5.83 -0.05
CA ARG A 408 4.82 -6.74 0.56
C ARG A 408 4.26 -7.40 1.82
N VAL A 409 4.61 -8.66 2.02
CA VAL A 409 4.19 -9.46 3.18
C VAL A 409 5.39 -9.68 4.08
N SER A 410 5.27 -9.25 5.34
CA SER A 410 6.25 -9.57 6.38
C SER A 410 6.33 -11.09 6.58
N SER A 411 7.54 -11.58 6.80
CA SER A 411 7.79 -12.98 7.17
C SER A 411 8.34 -13.05 8.59
N ALA A 412 8.03 -14.15 9.28
CA ALA A 412 8.64 -14.47 10.57
C ALA A 412 10.18 -14.57 10.48
N TRP A 413 10.72 -14.92 9.30
CA TRP A 413 12.16 -14.98 9.05
C TRP A 413 12.46 -14.79 7.57
N ALA A 414 13.21 -13.76 7.19
CA ALA A 414 13.61 -13.49 5.81
C ALA A 414 15.12 -13.22 5.70
N GLY A 415 15.85 -14.12 5.05
CA GLY A 415 17.29 -14.02 4.78
C GLY A 415 17.61 -14.04 3.28
N GLN A 416 18.91 -13.97 2.94
CA GLN A 416 19.39 -13.99 1.55
C GLN A 416 19.31 -15.40 0.95
N GLY A 417 18.11 -15.80 0.51
CA GLY A 417 17.86 -17.12 -0.10
C GLY A 417 17.42 -18.21 0.87
N TYR A 418 17.08 -17.85 2.11
CA TYR A 418 16.58 -18.77 3.14
C TYR A 418 15.59 -18.04 4.07
N GLY A 419 14.77 -18.78 4.80
CA GLY A 419 13.79 -18.22 5.75
C GLY A 419 12.44 -18.94 5.69
N GLY A 420 11.43 -18.33 6.31
CA GLY A 420 10.03 -18.77 6.24
C GLY A 420 9.31 -18.04 5.11
N VAL A 421 8.47 -18.76 4.36
CA VAL A 421 7.57 -18.14 3.37
C VAL A 421 6.20 -18.76 3.55
N GLN A 422 5.23 -17.91 3.86
CA GLN A 422 3.82 -18.26 3.96
C GLN A 422 3.08 -17.18 3.19
N ILE A 423 2.55 -17.50 2.01
CA ILE A 423 1.85 -16.51 1.18
C ILE A 423 0.38 -16.47 1.63
N PRO A 424 -0.17 -15.30 2.01
CA PRO A 424 -1.60 -15.14 2.25
C PRO A 424 -2.42 -15.56 1.03
N ARG A 425 -3.50 -16.30 1.24
CA ARG A 425 -4.39 -16.78 0.17
C ARG A 425 -5.49 -15.77 -0.10
N VAL A 426 -6.07 -15.83 -1.29
CA VAL A 426 -7.25 -15.04 -1.63
C VAL A 426 -8.37 -15.37 -0.64
N GLY A 427 -8.93 -14.33 -0.02
CA GLY A 427 -9.93 -14.43 1.02
C GLY A 427 -9.39 -14.31 2.46
N ASP A 428 -8.09 -14.48 2.68
CA ASP A 428 -7.48 -14.29 4.01
C ASP A 428 -7.61 -12.84 4.48
N GLU A 429 -7.75 -12.65 5.79
CA GLU A 429 -7.66 -11.33 6.42
C GLU A 429 -6.23 -11.07 6.90
N VAL A 430 -5.68 -9.95 6.44
CA VAL A 430 -4.31 -9.50 6.73
C VAL A 430 -4.31 -8.18 7.46
N VAL A 431 -3.30 -7.97 8.30
CA VAL A 431 -3.03 -6.69 8.96
C VAL A 431 -2.05 -5.91 8.10
N VAL A 432 -2.45 -4.73 7.66
CA VAL A 432 -1.70 -3.82 6.78
C VAL A 432 -1.29 -2.60 7.59
N ASP A 433 0.02 -2.38 7.70
CA ASP A 433 0.62 -1.15 8.16
C ASP A 433 1.09 -0.30 6.97
N PHE A 434 1.52 0.93 7.23
CA PHE A 434 1.89 1.89 6.20
C PHE A 434 3.26 2.49 6.55
N ILE A 435 4.23 2.36 5.64
CA ILE A 435 5.60 2.83 5.89
C ILE A 435 5.58 4.34 6.11
N ASN A 436 6.12 4.81 7.24
CA ASN A 436 6.06 6.21 7.71
C ASN A 436 4.63 6.77 7.87
N GLY A 437 3.64 5.90 8.02
CA GLY A 437 2.23 6.26 8.04
C GLY A 437 1.70 6.75 6.69
N ASP A 438 2.43 6.53 5.59
CA ASP A 438 2.05 7.01 4.25
C ASP A 438 1.02 6.08 3.60
N PRO A 439 -0.23 6.54 3.34
CA PRO A 439 -1.28 5.71 2.74
C PRO A 439 -0.89 5.07 1.39
N ASP A 440 0.08 5.67 0.68
CA ASP A 440 0.58 5.17 -0.61
C ASP A 440 1.57 4.00 -0.47
N ARG A 441 1.98 3.64 0.77
CA ARG A 441 3.03 2.65 1.04
C ARG A 441 2.57 1.53 1.99
N PRO A 442 1.56 0.73 1.60
CA PRO A 442 1.10 -0.38 2.42
C PRO A 442 2.15 -1.49 2.53
N ILE A 443 2.17 -2.15 3.69
CA ILE A 443 2.94 -3.36 3.98
C ILE A 443 2.14 -4.27 4.91
N ILE A 444 2.00 -5.55 4.56
CA ILE A 444 1.32 -6.53 5.42
C ILE A 444 2.28 -6.96 6.53
N THR A 445 1.86 -6.78 7.78
CA THR A 445 2.66 -7.08 8.98
C THR A 445 2.13 -8.26 9.78
N GLY A 446 0.91 -8.72 9.51
CA GLY A 446 0.29 -9.82 10.25
C GLY A 446 -0.91 -10.44 9.55
N ARG A 447 -1.50 -11.42 10.22
CA ARG A 447 -2.71 -12.16 9.80
C ARG A 447 -3.59 -12.37 11.01
N VAL A 448 -4.90 -12.40 10.78
CA VAL A 448 -5.88 -12.64 11.83
C VAL A 448 -6.94 -13.62 11.34
N TYR A 449 -7.43 -14.45 12.25
CA TYR A 449 -8.61 -15.28 12.01
C TYR A 449 -9.88 -14.45 12.23
N ASN A 450 -10.99 -14.88 11.61
CA ASN A 450 -12.31 -14.29 11.74
C ASN A 450 -13.39 -15.38 11.57
N GLU A 451 -14.68 -15.02 11.64
CA GLU A 451 -15.78 -15.99 11.51
C GLU A 451 -15.82 -16.74 10.17
N ALA A 452 -15.29 -16.15 9.09
CA ALA A 452 -15.19 -16.83 7.79
C ALA A 452 -13.94 -17.71 7.68
N SER A 453 -12.91 -17.41 8.46
CA SER A 453 -11.61 -18.08 8.48
C SER A 453 -11.24 -18.39 9.92
N MET A 454 -11.81 -19.46 10.47
CA MET A 454 -11.56 -19.90 11.84
C MET A 454 -10.17 -20.57 11.99
N PRO A 455 -9.58 -20.54 13.21
CA PRO A 455 -8.36 -21.29 13.51
C PRO A 455 -8.52 -22.80 13.19
N PRO A 456 -7.43 -23.51 12.84
CA PRO A 456 -7.49 -24.93 12.51
C PRO A 456 -7.83 -25.85 13.70
N TRP A 457 -7.78 -25.33 14.92
CA TRP A 457 -8.06 -26.07 16.16
C TRP A 457 -9.41 -25.66 16.74
N ALA A 458 -10.10 -26.62 17.35
CA ALA A 458 -11.41 -26.39 18.00
C ALA A 458 -11.25 -25.61 19.31
N LEU A 459 -11.01 -24.30 19.20
CA LEU A 459 -10.87 -23.41 20.34
C LEU A 459 -12.23 -23.06 20.98
N PRO A 460 -12.30 -22.90 22.31
CA PRO A 460 -11.19 -22.94 23.28
C PRO A 460 -10.84 -24.36 23.77
N ALA A 461 -11.55 -25.41 23.36
CA ALA A 461 -11.32 -26.77 23.87
C ALA A 461 -9.90 -27.30 23.59
N ALA A 462 -9.30 -26.89 22.47
CA ALA A 462 -7.93 -27.25 22.07
C ALA A 462 -6.88 -26.17 22.42
N ALA A 463 -7.06 -25.42 23.53
CA ALA A 463 -6.17 -24.31 23.89
C ALA A 463 -4.70 -24.71 24.15
N THR A 464 -4.42 -25.98 24.44
CA THR A 464 -3.07 -26.53 24.63
C THR A 464 -2.41 -26.98 23.33
N GLN A 465 -3.09 -26.85 22.19
CA GLN A 465 -2.55 -27.24 20.88
C GLN A 465 -1.93 -26.05 20.16
N MET A 466 -0.75 -26.28 19.59
CA MET A 466 -0.07 -25.32 18.72
C MET A 466 0.57 -26.02 17.52
N GLY A 467 0.85 -25.27 16.46
CA GLY A 467 1.57 -25.81 15.32
C GLY A 467 1.21 -25.17 13.98
N PHE A 468 1.59 -25.86 12.92
CA PHE A 468 1.38 -25.46 11.54
C PHE A 468 0.49 -26.48 10.84
N MET A 469 -0.60 -26.00 10.24
CA MET A 469 -1.44 -26.78 9.34
C MET A 469 -1.49 -26.07 8.00
N SER A 470 -1.01 -26.75 6.96
CA SER A 470 -1.14 -26.31 5.57
C SER A 470 -2.40 -26.90 4.94
N ARG A 471 -2.75 -26.43 3.75
CA ARG A 471 -3.87 -26.94 2.96
C ARG A 471 -3.42 -27.14 1.52
N THR A 472 -3.72 -28.30 0.92
CA THR A 472 -3.50 -28.50 -0.52
C THR A 472 -4.20 -27.38 -1.31
N LYS A 473 -3.58 -26.86 -2.37
CA LYS A 473 -4.22 -25.84 -3.23
C LYS A 473 -5.52 -26.45 -3.77
N ASP A 474 -6.63 -25.77 -3.52
CA ASP A 474 -7.98 -26.20 -3.94
C ASP A 474 -8.44 -27.55 -3.34
N GLY A 475 -7.81 -28.00 -2.25
CA GLY A 475 -8.18 -29.23 -1.52
C GLY A 475 -9.22 -29.02 -0.42
N SER A 476 -9.73 -30.13 0.15
CA SER A 476 -10.70 -30.13 1.24
C SER A 476 -10.04 -29.96 2.63
N PRO A 477 -10.82 -29.74 3.70
CA PRO A 477 -10.39 -29.93 5.10
C PRO A 477 -9.41 -31.06 5.38
N ASP A 478 -9.57 -32.19 4.70
CA ASP A 478 -8.82 -33.40 4.96
C ASP A 478 -7.45 -33.43 4.27
N ASN A 479 -7.19 -32.53 3.32
CA ASN A 479 -5.95 -32.51 2.53
C ASN A 479 -4.90 -31.56 3.12
N ALA A 480 -4.10 -32.03 4.07
CA ALA A 480 -3.21 -31.18 4.86
C ALA A 480 -1.86 -31.83 5.20
N ASN A 481 -0.81 -31.00 5.23
CA ASN A 481 0.41 -31.32 5.98
C ASN A 481 0.36 -30.62 7.33
N VAL A 482 0.72 -31.34 8.40
CA VAL A 482 0.58 -30.89 9.78
C VAL A 482 1.87 -31.14 10.56
N LEU A 483 2.27 -30.14 11.34
CA LEU A 483 3.17 -30.27 12.49
C LEU A 483 2.45 -29.69 13.70
N ARG A 484 1.99 -30.55 14.62
CA ARG A 484 1.24 -30.15 15.82
C ARG A 484 1.95 -30.61 17.09
N PHE A 485 1.93 -29.75 18.09
CA PHE A 485 2.35 -30.01 19.46
C PHE A 485 1.11 -29.91 20.37
N GLU A 486 0.91 -30.91 21.22
CA GLU A 486 -0.10 -30.97 22.27
C GLU A 486 0.64 -30.91 23.61
N ASP A 487 0.32 -29.90 24.42
CA ASP A 487 0.95 -29.63 25.72
C ASP A 487 0.04 -29.97 26.92
N ARG A 488 -1.05 -30.69 26.69
CA ARG A 488 -1.90 -31.20 27.78
C ARG A 488 -1.13 -32.22 28.62
N ALA A 489 -0.96 -31.91 29.90
CA ALA A 489 -0.16 -32.72 30.83
C ALA A 489 -0.62 -34.17 30.90
N GLY A 490 0.32 -35.11 30.70
CA GLY A 490 0.06 -36.56 30.70
C GLY A 490 -0.52 -37.11 29.39
N GLU A 491 -0.80 -36.23 28.42
CA GLU A 491 -1.31 -36.56 27.09
C GLU A 491 -0.55 -35.80 25.99
N GLU A 492 0.72 -35.44 26.28
CA GLU A 492 1.56 -34.67 25.37
C GLU A 492 1.81 -35.44 24.07
N GLN A 493 1.79 -34.74 22.94
CA GLN A 493 1.94 -35.37 21.63
C GLN A 493 2.60 -34.45 20.61
N VAL A 494 3.54 -35.00 19.85
CA VAL A 494 3.97 -34.43 18.57
C VAL A 494 3.30 -35.23 17.45
N TRP A 495 2.54 -34.54 16.61
CA TRP A 495 1.90 -35.15 15.45
C TRP A 495 2.46 -34.55 14.16
N ILE A 496 3.04 -35.42 13.33
CA ILE A 496 3.54 -35.09 12.00
C ILE A 496 2.68 -35.84 10.99
N GLN A 497 2.01 -35.08 10.12
CA GLN A 497 1.26 -35.62 8.98
C GLN A 497 1.84 -35.06 7.68
N ALA A 498 2.16 -35.96 6.75
CA ALA A 498 2.42 -35.63 5.36
C ALA A 498 1.23 -36.10 4.52
N GLU A 499 0.64 -35.19 3.73
CA GLU A 499 -0.50 -35.50 2.85
C GLU A 499 -0.13 -36.55 1.78
N ARG A 500 1.14 -36.58 1.37
CA ARG A 500 1.62 -37.46 0.31
C ARG A 500 2.97 -38.10 0.65
N ASN A 501 4.07 -37.47 0.26
CA ASN A 501 5.42 -37.98 0.49
C ASN A 501 6.02 -37.29 1.72
N MET A 502 6.76 -38.06 2.53
CA MET A 502 7.64 -37.54 3.58
C MET A 502 9.06 -37.98 3.27
N ASP A 503 9.89 -37.06 2.81
CA ASP A 503 11.30 -37.31 2.51
C ASP A 503 12.18 -36.77 3.65
N THR A 504 12.99 -37.64 4.25
CA THR A 504 13.93 -37.28 5.33
C THR A 504 15.36 -37.50 4.86
N LEU A 505 16.17 -36.44 4.84
CA LEU A 505 17.59 -36.51 4.51
C LEU A 505 18.42 -35.98 5.68
N VAL A 506 19.15 -36.87 6.35
CA VAL A 506 20.12 -36.52 7.39
C VAL A 506 21.52 -36.60 6.77
N LYS A 507 22.25 -35.49 6.78
CA LYS A 507 23.56 -35.38 6.10
C LYS A 507 24.73 -36.02 6.86
N ASN A 508 24.52 -36.41 8.12
CA ASN A 508 25.52 -37.04 8.96
C ASN A 508 24.87 -38.15 9.79
N ASP A 509 24.68 -37.93 11.10
CA ASP A 509 24.19 -38.95 12.01
C ASP A 509 22.71 -38.73 12.36
N GLU A 510 21.92 -39.80 12.34
CA GLU A 510 20.57 -39.86 12.90
C GLU A 510 20.58 -40.70 14.19
N SER A 511 19.91 -40.23 15.24
CA SER A 511 19.66 -41.03 16.45
C SER A 511 18.17 -40.98 16.82
N HIS A 512 17.64 -42.10 17.28
CA HIS A 512 16.23 -42.24 17.65
C HIS A 512 16.07 -43.12 18.88
N SER A 513 15.53 -42.55 19.95
CA SER A 513 15.34 -43.22 21.24
C SER A 513 13.86 -43.18 21.62
N VAL A 514 13.29 -44.34 21.93
CA VAL A 514 11.91 -44.47 22.39
C VAL A 514 11.91 -45.20 23.73
N ASN A 515 11.45 -44.52 24.78
CA ASN A 515 11.39 -45.09 26.13
C ASN A 515 10.17 -46.01 26.32
N GLY A 516 9.08 -45.71 25.60
CA GLY A 516 7.88 -46.53 25.56
C GLY A 516 7.93 -47.56 24.42
N ALA A 517 6.76 -47.92 23.92
CA ALA A 517 6.65 -48.81 22.76
C ALA A 517 6.81 -48.04 21.44
N ARG A 518 7.39 -48.69 20.44
CA ARG A 518 7.41 -48.24 19.04
C ARG A 518 6.63 -49.22 18.18
N SER A 519 5.67 -48.72 17.41
CA SER A 519 4.98 -49.46 16.35
C SER A 519 5.35 -48.89 14.99
N HIS A 520 5.58 -49.77 14.01
CA HIS A 520 5.90 -49.39 12.64
C HIS A 520 5.04 -50.21 11.68
N TYR A 521 4.27 -49.54 10.82
CA TYR A 521 3.37 -50.18 9.89
C TYR A 521 3.56 -49.61 8.49
N VAL A 522 3.91 -50.49 7.54
CA VAL A 522 4.03 -50.17 6.12
C VAL A 522 3.03 -51.02 5.35
N ARG A 523 2.05 -50.36 4.73
CA ARG A 523 0.99 -51.06 3.97
C ARG A 523 1.50 -51.72 2.68
N LYS A 524 2.56 -51.17 2.08
CA LYS A 524 3.14 -51.64 0.83
C LYS A 524 4.50 -52.28 1.06
N ASN A 525 5.57 -51.68 0.53
CA ASN A 525 6.90 -52.25 0.54
C ASN A 525 7.82 -51.40 1.42
N GLU A 526 8.71 -52.08 2.14
CA GLU A 526 9.79 -51.46 2.90
C GLU A 526 11.13 -52.00 2.37
N LEU A 527 12.10 -51.11 2.21
CA LEU A 527 13.46 -51.46 1.79
C LEU A 527 14.44 -50.87 2.81
N HIS A 528 15.15 -51.75 3.50
CA HIS A 528 16.22 -51.37 4.42
C HIS A 528 17.58 -51.64 3.79
N ARG A 529 18.45 -50.62 3.72
CA ARG A 529 19.79 -50.71 3.12
C ARG A 529 20.82 -50.09 4.06
N VAL A 530 21.89 -50.83 4.31
CA VAL A 530 23.03 -50.38 5.11
C VAL A 530 24.28 -50.74 4.32
N GLU A 531 25.13 -49.75 4.02
CA GLU A 531 26.32 -49.96 3.19
C GLU A 531 27.48 -50.61 3.97
N ALA A 532 27.55 -50.35 5.28
CA ALA A 532 28.53 -50.93 6.17
C ALA A 532 27.86 -51.99 7.07
N ASN A 533 27.89 -51.78 8.38
CA ASN A 533 27.46 -52.79 9.35
C ASN A 533 26.03 -52.55 9.84
N HIS A 534 25.22 -53.61 9.86
CA HIS A 534 23.91 -53.62 10.50
C HIS A 534 23.96 -54.48 11.77
N THR A 535 23.64 -53.90 12.91
CA THR A 535 23.50 -54.63 14.18
C THR A 535 22.09 -54.46 14.72
N GLN A 536 21.38 -55.58 14.91
CA GLN A 536 20.09 -55.61 15.59
C GLN A 536 20.23 -56.43 16.87
N ALA A 537 19.88 -55.83 18.02
CA ALA A 537 19.94 -56.48 19.31
C ALA A 537 18.60 -56.34 20.04
N VAL A 538 18.08 -57.47 20.53
CA VAL A 538 16.83 -57.53 21.31
C VAL A 538 17.14 -58.21 22.64
N LYS A 539 16.86 -57.53 23.75
CA LYS A 539 17.09 -58.08 25.10
C LYS A 539 16.03 -59.10 25.50
N GLY A 540 14.81 -58.91 25.01
CA GLY A 540 13.69 -59.84 25.19
C GLY A 540 13.61 -60.86 24.07
N GLU A 541 12.39 -61.28 23.76
CA GLU A 541 12.10 -62.19 22.65
C GLU A 541 12.08 -61.46 21.31
N SER A 542 12.48 -62.16 20.25
CA SER A 542 12.36 -61.71 18.86
C SER A 542 11.58 -62.73 18.06
N GLU A 543 10.54 -62.28 17.38
CA GLU A 543 9.67 -63.09 16.51
C GLU A 543 9.66 -62.49 15.10
N ILE A 544 9.78 -63.34 14.07
CA ILE A 544 9.72 -62.95 12.66
C ILE A 544 8.73 -63.85 11.95
N LEU A 545 7.58 -63.27 11.56
CA LEU A 545 6.52 -63.97 10.83
C LEU A 545 6.51 -63.52 9.37
N THR A 546 6.49 -64.46 8.43
CA THR A 546 6.49 -64.18 6.99
C THR A 546 5.36 -64.97 6.32
N GLY A 547 4.44 -64.28 5.66
CA GLY A 547 3.29 -64.92 5.00
C GLY A 547 3.60 -65.61 3.67
N LYS A 548 4.83 -65.46 3.15
CA LYS A 548 5.32 -66.06 1.90
C LYS A 548 6.77 -66.54 2.09
N GLY A 549 7.60 -66.54 1.04
CA GLY A 549 8.99 -66.95 1.13
C GLY A 549 9.85 -65.99 1.95
N LYS A 550 10.88 -66.54 2.62
CA LYS A 550 11.97 -65.83 3.30
C LYS A 550 13.30 -66.30 2.71
N LEU A 551 14.17 -65.35 2.37
CA LEU A 551 15.53 -65.60 1.87
C LEU A 551 16.53 -64.83 2.74
N ASP A 552 17.40 -65.58 3.40
CA ASP A 552 18.59 -65.04 4.06
C ASP A 552 19.80 -65.55 3.26
N ALA A 553 20.60 -64.64 2.71
CA ALA A 553 21.77 -64.97 1.88
C ALA A 553 22.98 -64.16 2.34
N ALA A 554 24.09 -64.86 2.62
CA ALA A 554 25.38 -64.27 2.95
C ALA A 554 26.42 -64.75 1.93
N VAL A 555 27.34 -63.86 1.52
CA VAL A 555 28.44 -64.22 0.62
C VAL A 555 29.50 -65.04 1.35
N GLU A 556 29.76 -64.70 2.61
CA GLU A 556 30.74 -65.36 3.47
C GLU A 556 30.05 -66.28 4.49
N GLN A 557 30.41 -66.16 5.76
CA GLN A 557 29.90 -67.03 6.81
C GLN A 557 28.45 -66.66 7.18
N TYR A 558 27.56 -67.67 7.21
CA TYR A 558 26.23 -67.56 7.78
C TYR A 558 26.14 -68.40 9.06
N VAL A 559 26.03 -67.74 10.21
CA VAL A 559 25.99 -68.41 11.52
C VAL A 559 24.59 -68.30 12.12
N ILE A 560 23.95 -69.44 12.35
CA ILE A 560 22.77 -69.56 13.21
C ILE A 560 23.20 -70.28 14.49
N ALA A 561 23.11 -69.60 15.62
CA ALA A 561 23.54 -70.14 16.91
C ALA A 561 22.43 -70.05 17.95
N SER A 562 22.40 -71.02 18.86
CA SER A 562 21.55 -71.02 20.04
C SER A 562 22.34 -71.59 21.22
N GLY A 563 22.21 -70.96 22.40
CA GLY A 563 22.90 -71.40 23.61
C GLY A 563 22.26 -72.61 24.30
N THR A 564 21.02 -72.97 23.94
CA THR A 564 20.25 -74.03 24.61
C THR A 564 19.74 -75.08 23.63
N LYS A 565 19.02 -74.65 22.59
CA LYS A 565 18.41 -75.52 21.59
C LYS A 565 18.23 -74.76 20.28
N LEU A 566 18.70 -75.33 19.18
CA LEU A 566 18.37 -74.88 17.82
C LEU A 566 17.43 -75.90 17.18
N ARG A 567 16.28 -75.45 16.70
CA ARG A 567 15.26 -76.31 16.09
C ARG A 567 14.86 -75.77 14.72
N LEU A 568 14.92 -76.62 13.71
CA LEU A 568 14.46 -76.34 12.35
C LEU A 568 13.27 -77.25 12.08
N VAL A 569 12.12 -76.70 11.71
CA VAL A 569 10.86 -77.45 11.56
C VAL A 569 10.17 -77.12 10.24
N SER A 570 9.54 -78.13 9.62
CA SER A 570 8.72 -77.94 8.43
C SER A 570 7.74 -79.11 8.28
N GLY A 571 6.45 -78.86 8.54
CA GLY A 571 5.40 -79.87 8.44
C GLY A 571 5.71 -81.13 9.24
N GLU A 572 5.89 -82.25 8.55
CA GLU A 572 6.17 -83.56 9.16
C GLU A 572 7.67 -83.83 9.42
N SER A 573 8.54 -82.82 9.29
CA SER A 573 9.99 -82.94 9.47
C SER A 573 10.53 -81.98 10.54
N ALA A 574 11.52 -82.42 11.32
CA ALA A 574 12.25 -81.56 12.26
C ALA A 574 13.69 -82.00 12.50
N ILE A 575 14.58 -81.02 12.70
CA ILE A 575 15.96 -81.17 13.16
C ILE A 575 16.11 -80.41 14.47
N GLU A 576 16.74 -81.03 15.47
CA GLU A 576 17.00 -80.41 16.78
C GLU A 576 18.45 -80.63 17.21
N LEU A 577 19.16 -79.54 17.50
CA LEU A 577 20.50 -79.51 18.08
C LEU A 577 20.39 -79.02 19.53
N ASN A 578 20.84 -79.82 20.49
CA ASN A 578 20.77 -79.50 21.91
C ASN A 578 22.15 -79.09 22.45
N ALA A 579 22.18 -78.21 23.45
CA ALA A 579 23.42 -77.74 24.09
C ALA A 579 24.26 -78.86 24.72
N ASN A 580 23.67 -80.02 25.04
CA ASN A 580 24.38 -81.20 25.52
C ASN A 580 25.00 -82.07 24.39
N GLY A 581 24.95 -81.60 23.14
CA GLY A 581 25.48 -82.31 21.97
C GLY A 581 24.52 -83.33 21.33
N LYS A 582 23.30 -83.50 21.86
CA LYS A 582 22.31 -84.41 21.28
C LYS A 582 21.71 -83.83 20.00
N ILE A 583 21.78 -84.59 18.90
CA ILE A 583 21.18 -84.27 17.61
C ILE A 583 19.99 -85.21 17.37
N ASN A 584 18.80 -84.66 17.13
CA ASN A 584 17.61 -85.42 16.78
C ASN A 584 17.13 -85.04 15.37
N LEU A 585 16.71 -86.03 14.59
CA LEU A 585 16.13 -85.88 13.27
C LEU A 585 14.86 -86.75 13.19
N ILE A 586 13.75 -86.19 12.69
CA ILE A 586 12.51 -86.91 12.40
C ILE A 586 11.96 -86.46 11.03
N GLY A 587 11.41 -87.41 10.28
CA GLY A 587 10.77 -87.17 8.99
C GLY A 587 10.14 -88.46 8.45
N LYS A 588 9.42 -88.36 7.33
CA LYS A 588 8.81 -89.52 6.65
C LYS A 588 9.83 -90.34 5.87
N GLU A 589 10.75 -89.66 5.20
CA GLU A 589 11.84 -90.22 4.42
C GLU A 589 13.07 -89.33 4.60
N PHE A 590 14.26 -89.89 4.47
CA PHE A 590 15.51 -89.13 4.41
C PHE A 590 16.42 -89.71 3.33
N ASN A 591 17.17 -88.84 2.66
CA ASN A 591 18.17 -89.23 1.67
C ASN A 591 19.46 -88.45 1.98
N VAL A 592 20.58 -89.15 2.04
CA VAL A 592 21.91 -88.56 2.21
C VAL A 592 22.77 -89.06 1.07
N PHE A 593 23.17 -88.15 0.18
CA PHE A 593 24.00 -88.43 -0.99
C PHE A 593 25.30 -87.63 -0.90
N VAL A 594 26.43 -88.29 -1.14
CA VAL A 594 27.76 -87.69 -1.19
C VAL A 594 28.47 -88.16 -2.45
N GLU A 595 29.11 -87.25 -3.20
CA GLU A 595 29.87 -87.59 -4.42
C GLU A 595 31.23 -88.22 -4.09
N GLY A 596 31.78 -87.90 -2.92
CA GLY A 596 33.03 -88.47 -2.38
C GLY A 596 32.76 -89.49 -1.26
N GLU A 597 33.64 -89.49 -0.26
CA GLU A 597 33.57 -90.42 0.88
C GLU A 597 32.61 -89.93 1.98
N GLY A 598 31.80 -90.85 2.53
CA GLY A 598 30.93 -90.59 3.69
C GLY A 598 31.41 -91.34 4.94
N TYR A 599 31.55 -90.64 6.06
CA TYR A 599 32.01 -91.23 7.32
C TYR A 599 30.95 -91.11 8.42
N ILE A 600 30.61 -92.23 9.05
CA ILE A 600 29.78 -92.28 10.26
C ILE A 600 30.62 -92.93 11.36
N THR A 601 31.02 -92.15 12.36
CA THR A 601 31.87 -92.59 13.46
C THR A 601 31.23 -92.23 14.79
N THR A 602 31.34 -93.13 15.76
CA THR A 602 30.89 -92.92 17.14
C THR A 602 31.95 -93.43 18.09
N GLY A 603 32.14 -92.73 19.22
CA GLY A 603 32.93 -93.27 20.34
C GLY A 603 32.21 -94.39 21.09
N GLY A 604 30.91 -94.61 20.83
CA GLY A 604 30.06 -95.63 21.43
C GLY A 604 29.55 -96.68 20.41
N LYS A 605 28.26 -97.00 20.46
CA LYS A 605 27.61 -97.98 19.56
C LYS A 605 26.84 -97.27 18.43
N ILE A 606 26.78 -97.90 17.25
CA ILE A 606 25.85 -97.55 16.17
C ILE A 606 24.66 -98.50 16.23
N HIS A 607 23.46 -97.95 16.24
CA HIS A 607 22.20 -98.69 16.24
C HIS A 607 21.45 -98.42 14.94
N LEU A 608 21.17 -99.47 14.16
CA LEU A 608 20.39 -99.41 12.93
C LEU A 608 19.12 -100.27 13.11
N ASN A 609 17.95 -99.66 12.94
CA ASN A 609 16.64 -100.32 13.02
C ASN A 609 16.33 -101.06 14.33
N VAL A 610 16.65 -100.46 15.48
CA VAL A 610 16.34 -101.04 16.81
C VAL A 610 14.84 -100.98 17.10
N SER A 611 14.23 -102.12 17.40
CA SER A 611 12.80 -102.24 17.71
C SER A 611 12.40 -101.45 18.96
N GLY A 612 11.27 -100.73 18.91
CA GLY A 612 10.74 -99.99 20.06
C GLY A 612 11.34 -98.60 20.29
N THR A 613 12.26 -98.16 19.42
CA THR A 613 12.87 -96.82 19.50
C THR A 613 11.81 -95.73 19.25
N GLN A 614 11.75 -94.74 20.13
CA GLN A 614 10.90 -93.56 19.98
C GLN A 614 11.69 -92.41 19.34
N PRO A 615 11.04 -91.53 18.55
CA PRO A 615 11.70 -90.35 18.00
C PRO A 615 12.25 -89.44 19.11
N GLY A 616 13.46 -88.92 18.91
CA GLY A 616 14.12 -88.02 19.87
C GLY A 616 13.59 -86.59 19.89
N THR A 617 12.73 -86.23 18.92
CA THR A 617 12.05 -84.92 18.79
C THR A 617 10.70 -85.13 18.09
N THR A 618 9.87 -84.09 18.04
CA THR A 618 8.56 -84.11 17.35
C THR A 618 8.56 -83.18 16.14
N ALA A 619 7.81 -83.52 15.10
CA ALA A 619 7.49 -82.60 14.01
C ALA A 619 6.25 -81.76 14.36
N PRO A 620 6.09 -80.54 13.83
CA PRO A 620 4.90 -79.73 14.08
C PRO A 620 3.63 -80.27 13.40
N GLY A 621 3.76 -81.09 12.35
CA GLY A 621 2.66 -81.75 11.66
C GLY A 621 2.11 -80.96 10.46
N ALA A 622 1.19 -81.58 9.72
CA ALA A 622 0.60 -81.01 8.49
C ALA A 622 -0.11 -79.65 8.69
N GLY A 623 -0.60 -79.35 9.89
CA GLY A 623 -1.27 -78.08 10.22
C GLY A 623 -0.33 -76.87 10.34
N HIS A 624 0.98 -77.09 10.46
CA HIS A 624 1.94 -76.03 10.80
C HIS A 624 1.93 -74.83 9.84
N LYS A 625 1.69 -75.08 8.55
CA LYS A 625 1.56 -73.99 7.55
C LYS A 625 0.37 -73.10 7.89
N SER A 626 -0.78 -73.68 8.20
CA SER A 626 -1.99 -72.94 8.55
C SER A 626 -1.80 -72.15 9.85
N ASP A 627 -1.11 -72.74 10.84
CA ASP A 627 -0.78 -72.04 12.09
C ASP A 627 0.06 -70.77 11.83
N ILE A 628 1.08 -70.86 10.95
CA ILE A 628 1.91 -69.71 10.57
C ILE A 628 1.08 -68.68 9.78
N GLU A 629 0.26 -69.11 8.82
CA GLU A 629 -0.60 -68.22 8.03
C GLU A 629 -1.60 -67.47 8.93
N GLU A 630 -2.14 -68.13 9.95
CA GLU A 630 -3.05 -67.53 10.93
C GLU A 630 -2.31 -66.52 11.83
N ALA A 631 -1.15 -66.89 12.36
CA ALA A 631 -0.31 -65.99 13.15
C ALA A 631 0.08 -64.73 12.38
N VAL A 632 0.51 -64.88 11.11
CA VAL A 632 0.79 -63.73 10.23
C VAL A 632 -0.47 -62.87 10.06
N ARG A 633 -1.61 -63.49 9.72
CA ARG A 633 -2.86 -62.76 9.44
C ARG A 633 -3.32 -61.95 10.65
N ALA A 634 -3.15 -62.46 11.87
CA ALA A 634 -3.54 -61.79 13.10
C ALA A 634 -2.92 -60.38 13.24
N HIS A 635 -1.70 -60.17 12.75
CA HIS A 635 -1.01 -58.86 12.77
C HIS A 635 -1.49 -57.87 11.70
N PHE A 636 -2.25 -58.31 10.71
CA PHE A 636 -2.75 -57.47 9.60
C PHE A 636 -4.28 -57.36 9.57
N THR A 637 -4.99 -57.94 10.54
CA THR A 637 -6.43 -57.78 10.69
C THR A 637 -6.73 -56.30 11.01
N PRO A 638 -7.61 -55.63 10.25
CA PRO A 638 -7.97 -54.26 10.57
C PRO A 638 -8.59 -54.21 11.96
N PRO A 639 -8.30 -53.20 12.78
CA PRO A 639 -9.09 -52.97 13.99
C PRO A 639 -10.56 -52.84 13.60
N LEU A 640 -11.47 -53.45 14.37
CA LEU A 640 -12.90 -53.17 14.28
C LEU A 640 -13.06 -51.65 14.37
N THR A 641 -13.57 -51.04 13.30
CA THR A 641 -13.90 -49.62 13.26
C THR A 641 -14.86 -49.30 14.41
N THR A 642 -14.37 -48.56 15.41
CA THR A 642 -15.21 -47.80 16.35
C THR A 642 -15.28 -46.36 15.91
#